data_AF-A0A969UN40-F1
#
_entry.id   AF-A0A969UN40-F1
#
_cell.length_a   1.000
_cell.length_b   1.000
_cell.length_c   1.000
_cell.angle_alpha   90.00
_cell.angle_beta   90.00
_cell.angle_gamma   90.00
#
_symmetry.space_group_name_H-M   'P 1'
#
loop_
_entity.id
_entity.type
_entity.pdbx_description
1 polymer ?
#
loop_
_entity_poly.entity_id
_entity_poly.type
_entity_poly.pdbx_seq_one_letter_code
_entity_poly.pdbx_strand_id
1 'polypeptide(L)'
;MVGRVTSEGDRVIRSNIARKLFNLKGRGIKIGVISDSFDAFDGATSNITEGDLPGRDNPDGYRKPVRVLRDLPSGIDEGRALLQIIFDIAPEAELLFHTTGETEQDFATAIRELTKAGADIIVDDILFSTSTFFQDGAPAQAIAEAVNQNVVFVSAAGNNSNRSYQSDFRPSTTFTFRSTTYEAHDFDPASGVDLFQDIQMPRSSLIDLLVNWDQPIGGVTSDLEAFILENPVLPGAGGTILDDGTVLRRRTDDPSKRVAYAASSRETVYLLIARKTDSQSPPPNLLKWISFTNTADNGVTYEYVNDRGGTGNSTIYGHQNADGAITVGAASFRQTPAFGVNPPKLETFSSVGGTPILFDVQGNRLATPEIRQKPEITAPDRVSTTVLGFRSFPGTSAAAPHVAAAIALMLQRAGGRKSLSRSQILTALQKGAIPIAPPGNFTSGAGLIQADSAILQAFQSEILGSSSDDILQGTDRAENLSGLTGNDRLSGAGSFDALFGNEGKDTLNGGAGNDYLLGGNGNDSLVGSNGDDFLLGSRGRDGLRGDRGNDELRGNEDNDTLIGGRGENRLTGAEGNDLFVFDRHGFARVQDFQNGRDRLGLPRGVTFNQLDFDQRGRDTLIELGNRTIARLRGIAASTLTPADFRSPFSTI
;
A
#
# COMPACT_ATOMS: atom_id res chain seq x y z
N MET A 1 -1.97 -14.20 19.97
CA MET A 1 -0.79 -15.08 19.83
C MET A 1 0.24 -14.25 19.12
N VAL A 2 1.33 -13.91 19.81
CA VAL A 2 2.40 -13.05 19.28
C VAL A 2 3.04 -13.75 18.07
N GLY A 3 3.33 -12.99 17.01
CA GLY A 3 4.05 -13.49 15.84
C GLY A 3 3.27 -14.40 14.88
N ARG A 4 1.94 -14.39 14.86
CA ARG A 4 1.20 -15.13 13.80
C ARG A 4 1.26 -14.38 12.47
N VAL A 5 1.48 -15.12 11.38
CA VAL A 5 1.63 -14.56 10.02
C VAL A 5 0.31 -14.26 9.31
N THR A 6 -0.68 -13.73 10.04
CA THR A 6 -2.01 -13.43 9.51
C THR A 6 -2.57 -12.16 10.16
N SER A 7 -2.71 -11.11 9.36
CA SER A 7 -3.38 -9.86 9.75
C SER A 7 -4.54 -9.52 8.80
N GLU A 8 -5.32 -8.49 9.14
CA GLU A 8 -6.31 -7.94 8.21
C GLU A 8 -5.65 -7.43 6.94
N GLY A 9 -4.44 -6.88 7.06
CA GLY A 9 -3.61 -6.42 5.95
C GLY A 9 -3.32 -7.51 4.93
N ASP A 10 -2.98 -8.72 5.39
CA ASP A 10 -2.74 -9.88 4.52
C ASP A 10 -3.92 -10.16 3.59
N ARG A 11 -5.12 -10.11 4.15
CA ARG A 11 -6.36 -10.36 3.41
C ARG A 11 -6.68 -9.21 2.46
N VAL A 12 -6.43 -7.95 2.87
CA VAL A 12 -6.70 -6.77 2.04
C VAL A 12 -5.83 -6.76 0.80
N ILE A 13 -4.52 -6.99 0.96
CA ILE A 13 -3.58 -6.97 -0.17
C ILE A 13 -3.47 -8.34 -0.84
N ARG A 14 -4.22 -9.35 -0.39
CA ARG A 14 -4.19 -10.72 -0.90
C ARG A 14 -2.80 -11.37 -0.85
N SER A 15 -1.93 -10.98 0.08
CA SER A 15 -0.62 -11.61 0.25
C SER A 15 -0.73 -13.02 0.81
N ASN A 16 -1.77 -13.34 1.58
CA ASN A 16 -2.06 -14.72 1.98
C ASN A 16 -2.34 -15.61 0.76
N ILE A 17 -3.05 -15.08 -0.24
CA ILE A 17 -3.29 -15.75 -1.52
C ILE A 17 -1.96 -15.85 -2.26
N ALA A 18 -1.20 -14.77 -2.40
CA ALA A 18 0.11 -14.80 -3.04
C ALA A 18 1.06 -15.87 -2.45
N ARG A 19 1.19 -15.92 -1.11
CA ARG A 19 2.03 -16.92 -0.45
C ARG A 19 1.58 -18.35 -0.73
N LYS A 20 0.26 -18.59 -0.78
CA LYS A 20 -0.31 -19.90 -1.11
C LYS A 20 -0.06 -20.24 -2.59
N LEU A 21 -0.44 -19.35 -3.49
CA LEU A 21 -0.29 -19.50 -4.94
C LEU A 21 1.18 -19.75 -5.28
N PHE A 22 2.04 -18.77 -5.03
CA PHE A 22 3.41 -18.78 -5.53
C PHE A 22 4.42 -19.52 -4.63
N ASN A 23 3.98 -20.09 -3.51
CA ASN A 23 4.87 -20.66 -2.46
C ASN A 23 5.98 -19.68 -2.02
N LEU A 24 5.63 -18.40 -1.86
CA LEU A 24 6.56 -17.33 -1.50
C LEU A 24 6.49 -17.00 -0.01
N LYS A 25 7.61 -16.62 0.57
CA LYS A 25 7.72 -16.24 1.99
C LYS A 25 8.74 -15.12 2.25
N GLY A 26 9.32 -14.52 1.21
CA GLY A 26 10.41 -13.53 1.30
C GLY A 26 11.81 -14.12 1.45
N ARG A 27 11.98 -15.44 1.21
CA ARG A 27 13.26 -16.13 1.44
C ARG A 27 14.40 -15.51 0.63
N GLY A 28 15.49 -15.17 1.32
CA GLY A 28 16.72 -14.65 0.71
C GLY A 28 16.71 -13.14 0.45
N ILE A 29 15.61 -12.45 0.78
CA ILE A 29 15.47 -11.00 0.66
C ILE A 29 15.72 -10.34 2.02
N LYS A 30 16.44 -9.22 2.01
CA LYS A 30 16.73 -8.39 3.19
C LYS A 30 15.89 -7.11 3.16
N ILE A 31 15.15 -6.84 4.22
CA ILE A 31 14.30 -5.64 4.35
C ILE A 31 14.79 -4.83 5.55
N GLY A 32 15.25 -3.61 5.28
CA GLY A 32 15.63 -2.63 6.31
C GLY A 32 14.47 -1.72 6.68
N VAL A 33 14.24 -1.52 7.97
CA VAL A 33 13.25 -0.59 8.50
C VAL A 33 13.98 0.58 9.15
N ILE A 34 13.56 1.81 8.81
CA ILE A 34 13.95 3.02 9.52
C ILE A 34 12.70 3.58 10.21
N SER A 35 12.77 3.77 11.52
CA SER A 35 11.67 4.33 12.31
C SER A 35 12.23 5.03 13.58
N ASP A 36 11.35 5.43 14.50
CA ASP A 36 11.69 6.16 15.72
C ASP A 36 12.47 5.30 16.74
N SER A 37 12.03 4.05 16.95
CA SER A 37 12.58 3.11 17.92
C SER A 37 12.25 1.67 17.53
N PHE A 38 13.17 0.77 17.90
CA PHE A 38 12.84 -0.63 18.03
C PHE A 38 12.39 -0.93 19.45
N ASP A 39 13.06 -0.42 20.47
CA ASP A 39 12.61 -0.48 21.86
C ASP A 39 12.96 0.79 22.65
N ALA A 40 11.94 1.61 22.89
CA ALA A 40 12.01 2.89 23.55
C ALA A 40 12.35 2.79 25.04
N PHE A 41 12.21 1.62 25.68
CA PHE A 41 12.40 1.46 27.13
C PHE A 41 13.72 0.77 27.50
N ASP A 42 13.89 -0.50 27.11
CA ASP A 42 15.00 -1.35 27.57
C ASP A 42 16.09 -1.57 26.48
N GLY A 43 15.86 -1.01 25.29
CA GLY A 43 16.67 -1.21 24.08
C GLY A 43 16.51 -2.61 23.51
N ALA A 44 16.79 -2.77 22.21
CA ALA A 44 16.42 -3.99 21.45
C ALA A 44 16.86 -5.35 22.01
N THR A 45 17.82 -5.41 22.94
CA THR A 45 18.38 -6.68 23.44
C THR A 45 17.37 -7.49 24.27
N SER A 46 16.54 -6.85 25.10
CA SER A 46 15.47 -7.50 25.86
C SER A 46 14.43 -8.11 24.92
N ASN A 47 13.91 -7.32 23.98
CA ASN A 47 12.80 -7.71 23.11
C ASN A 47 13.21 -8.74 22.04
N ILE A 48 14.48 -8.73 21.61
CA ILE A 48 15.04 -9.81 20.78
C ILE A 48 15.17 -11.10 21.59
N THR A 49 15.57 -11.01 22.87
CA THR A 49 15.74 -12.16 23.76
C THR A 49 14.40 -12.78 24.17
N GLU A 50 13.38 -11.96 24.38
CA GLU A 50 11.99 -12.36 24.69
C GLU A 50 11.22 -12.80 23.45
N GLY A 51 11.68 -12.41 22.25
CA GLY A 51 11.20 -12.93 20.99
C GLY A 51 9.96 -12.22 20.46
N ASP A 52 9.93 -10.90 20.47
CA ASP A 52 8.74 -10.21 19.96
C ASP A 52 8.60 -10.35 18.43
N LEU A 53 9.69 -10.39 17.65
CA LEU A 53 9.63 -10.52 16.18
C LEU A 53 10.90 -11.09 15.51
N PRO A 54 10.76 -12.16 14.70
CA PRO A 54 9.90 -13.31 14.93
C PRO A 54 10.47 -14.16 16.07
N GLY A 55 9.67 -14.31 17.11
CA GLY A 55 10.09 -14.88 18.38
C GLY A 55 10.56 -16.30 18.37
N ARG A 56 11.33 -16.65 19.40
CA ARG A 56 11.67 -18.04 19.75
C ARG A 56 10.42 -18.94 19.80
N ASP A 57 9.30 -18.39 20.26
CA ASP A 57 8.04 -19.10 20.47
C ASP A 57 7.01 -18.86 19.36
N ASN A 58 7.45 -18.38 18.19
CA ASN A 58 6.59 -18.24 17.02
C ASN A 58 5.88 -19.58 16.71
N PRO A 59 4.53 -19.61 16.67
CA PRO A 59 3.78 -20.85 16.52
C PRO A 59 3.97 -21.52 15.15
N ASP A 60 4.40 -20.76 14.15
CA ASP A 60 4.58 -21.20 12.77
C ASP A 60 6.06 -21.57 12.47
N GLY A 61 6.94 -21.51 13.49
CA GLY A 61 8.33 -21.97 13.40
C GLY A 61 9.32 -20.95 12.81
N TYR A 62 8.88 -19.73 12.50
CA TYR A 62 9.77 -18.65 12.03
C TYR A 62 10.47 -18.00 13.22
N ARG A 63 11.80 -18.15 13.33
CA ARG A 63 12.55 -17.77 14.56
C ARG A 63 13.80 -16.92 14.31
N LYS A 64 14.00 -16.43 13.08
CA LYS A 64 15.20 -15.65 12.74
C LYS A 64 15.09 -14.25 13.34
N PRO A 65 15.93 -13.84 14.29
CA PRO A 65 15.78 -12.55 14.95
C PRO A 65 16.03 -11.37 13.99
N VAL A 66 15.43 -10.22 14.31
CA VAL A 66 15.74 -8.94 13.64
C VAL A 66 17.18 -8.53 13.93
N ARG A 67 17.91 -8.12 12.89
CA ARG A 67 19.25 -7.54 13.03
C ARG A 67 19.14 -6.03 13.23
N VAL A 68 19.26 -5.59 14.48
CA VAL A 68 19.25 -4.17 14.84
C VAL A 68 20.65 -3.58 14.65
N LEU A 69 20.78 -2.61 13.74
CA LEU A 69 22.03 -1.87 13.51
C LEU A 69 22.16 -0.71 14.51
N ARG A 70 21.05 -0.04 14.82
CA ARG A 70 20.97 1.04 15.79
C ARG A 70 19.57 1.11 16.37
N ASP A 71 19.49 1.31 17.68
CA ASP A 71 18.26 1.55 18.41
C ASP A 71 18.54 2.63 19.47
N LEU A 72 17.73 3.67 19.49
CA LEU A 72 17.82 4.73 20.51
C LEU A 72 16.61 4.60 21.44
N PRO A 73 16.77 4.85 22.76
CA PRO A 73 15.68 4.81 23.73
C PRO A 73 14.80 6.06 23.59
N SER A 74 14.12 6.20 22.46
CA SER A 74 13.33 7.36 22.08
C SER A 74 12.18 6.93 21.18
N GLY A 75 10.98 7.44 21.40
CA GLY A 75 9.82 7.11 20.55
C GLY A 75 8.82 6.23 21.26
N ILE A 76 7.99 5.54 20.48
CA ILE A 76 6.88 4.73 20.98
C ILE A 76 6.86 3.31 20.40
N ASP A 77 7.95 2.83 19.81
CA ASP A 77 8.13 1.50 19.21
C ASP A 77 7.41 1.27 17.88
N GLU A 78 7.19 2.32 17.06
CA GLU A 78 6.54 2.16 15.75
C GLU A 78 7.33 1.21 14.85
N GLY A 79 8.66 1.22 14.96
CA GLY A 79 9.55 0.32 14.23
C GLY A 79 9.21 -1.16 14.37
N ARG A 80 8.78 -1.62 15.56
CA ARG A 80 8.33 -3.01 15.75
C ARG A 80 7.01 -3.28 15.05
N ALA A 81 6.08 -2.32 15.06
CA ALA A 81 4.81 -2.45 14.36
C ALA A 81 5.02 -2.60 12.84
N LEU A 82 5.95 -1.81 12.25
CA LEU A 82 6.35 -1.95 10.84
C LEU A 82 6.92 -3.35 10.56
N LEU A 83 7.85 -3.80 11.41
CA LEU A 83 8.49 -5.11 11.28
C LEU A 83 7.48 -6.26 11.40
N GLN A 84 6.46 -6.16 12.26
CA GLN A 84 5.39 -7.15 12.36
C GLN A 84 4.61 -7.26 11.06
N ILE A 85 4.21 -6.13 10.47
CA ILE A 85 3.47 -6.13 9.20
C ILE A 85 4.30 -6.78 8.10
N ILE A 86 5.59 -6.45 8.02
CA ILE A 86 6.50 -7.07 7.06
C ILE A 86 6.57 -8.58 7.30
N PHE A 87 6.74 -8.99 8.56
CA PHE A 87 6.84 -10.39 8.95
C PHE A 87 5.57 -11.18 8.63
N ASP A 88 4.38 -10.59 8.78
CA ASP A 88 3.11 -11.25 8.47
C ASP A 88 3.03 -11.65 6.99
N ILE A 89 3.54 -10.79 6.12
CA ILE A 89 3.49 -10.95 4.66
C ILE A 89 4.70 -11.74 4.13
N ALA A 90 5.89 -11.50 4.66
CA ALA A 90 7.17 -12.07 4.21
C ALA A 90 7.95 -12.71 5.37
N PRO A 91 7.45 -13.80 5.97
CA PRO A 91 7.94 -14.33 7.25
C PRO A 91 9.35 -14.95 7.21
N GLU A 92 9.90 -15.22 6.03
CA GLU A 92 11.27 -15.72 5.85
C GLU A 92 12.25 -14.65 5.33
N ALA A 93 11.80 -13.41 5.17
CA ALA A 93 12.70 -12.28 4.90
C ALA A 93 13.63 -12.04 6.09
N GLU A 94 14.87 -11.62 5.81
CA GLU A 94 15.79 -11.16 6.86
C GLU A 94 15.51 -9.69 7.15
N LEU A 95 15.19 -9.39 8.40
CA LEU A 95 14.78 -8.07 8.82
C LEU A 95 15.95 -7.32 9.46
N LEU A 96 16.15 -6.08 9.04
CA LEU A 96 17.11 -5.15 9.64
C LEU A 96 16.36 -3.94 10.20
N PHE A 97 16.91 -3.34 11.25
CA PHE A 97 16.34 -2.12 11.84
C PHE A 97 17.42 -1.07 12.10
N HIS A 98 17.06 0.20 11.93
CA HIS A 98 17.88 1.33 12.31
C HIS A 98 17.01 2.53 12.76
N THR A 99 17.22 3.06 13.97
CA THR A 99 16.58 4.32 14.40
C THR A 99 17.05 5.51 13.57
N THR A 100 16.14 6.34 13.06
CA THR A 100 16.47 7.52 12.24
C THR A 100 17.44 8.51 12.89
N GLY A 101 17.25 8.85 14.18
CA GLY A 101 17.92 9.97 14.85
C GLY A 101 17.06 11.26 14.88
N GLU A 102 17.67 12.43 15.12
CA GLU A 102 16.90 13.69 15.23
C GLU A 102 16.94 14.56 13.97
N THR A 103 17.84 14.26 13.03
CA THR A 103 18.12 15.13 11.89
C THR A 103 17.98 14.40 10.56
N GLU A 104 17.75 15.16 9.49
CA GLU A 104 17.80 14.65 8.12
C GLU A 104 19.14 13.99 7.78
N GLN A 105 20.24 14.44 8.39
CA GLN A 105 21.56 13.84 8.20
C GLN A 105 21.67 12.48 8.91
N ASP A 106 21.05 12.33 10.07
CA ASP A 106 20.97 11.04 10.76
C ASP A 106 20.16 10.04 9.91
N PHE A 107 19.03 10.47 9.33
CA PHE A 107 18.24 9.65 8.43
C PHE A 107 19.00 9.26 7.15
N ALA A 108 19.68 10.22 6.51
CA ALA A 108 20.54 9.94 5.37
C ALA A 108 21.66 8.94 5.72
N THR A 109 22.16 8.97 6.95
CA THR A 109 23.14 7.99 7.45
C THR A 109 22.49 6.60 7.63
N ALA A 110 21.29 6.53 8.22
CA ALA A 110 20.54 5.29 8.40
C ALA A 110 20.31 4.54 7.06
N ILE A 111 19.94 5.28 6.00
CA ILE A 111 19.77 4.73 4.64
C ILE A 111 21.07 4.09 4.14
N ARG A 112 22.18 4.80 4.27
CA ARG A 112 23.51 4.31 3.82
C ARG A 112 23.97 3.11 4.63
N GLU A 113 23.72 3.08 5.94
CA GLU A 113 24.09 1.96 6.80
C GLU A 113 23.28 0.70 6.50
N LEU A 114 21.96 0.82 6.29
CA LEU A 114 21.13 -0.30 5.86
C LEU A 114 21.53 -0.81 4.47
N THR A 115 21.82 0.10 3.54
CA THR A 115 22.35 -0.24 2.21
C THR A 115 23.66 -1.03 2.33
N LYS A 116 24.61 -0.55 3.15
CA LYS A 116 25.89 -1.23 3.44
C LYS A 116 25.69 -2.57 4.15
N ALA A 117 24.66 -2.71 4.97
CA ALA A 117 24.29 -3.99 5.61
C ALA A 117 23.66 -5.00 4.63
N GLY A 118 23.41 -4.57 3.38
CA GLY A 118 22.94 -5.40 2.28
C GLY A 118 21.42 -5.46 2.17
N ALA A 119 20.69 -4.45 2.66
CA ALA A 119 19.25 -4.35 2.41
C ALA A 119 18.96 -4.39 0.91
N ASP A 120 17.96 -5.17 0.51
CA ASP A 120 17.44 -5.19 -0.86
C ASP A 120 16.25 -4.21 -0.98
N ILE A 121 15.54 -4.01 0.13
CA ILE A 121 14.43 -3.07 0.28
C ILE A 121 14.68 -2.28 1.57
N ILE A 122 14.45 -0.97 1.54
CA ILE A 122 14.41 -0.12 2.74
C ILE A 122 13.02 0.51 2.80
N VAL A 123 12.41 0.53 3.99
CA VAL A 123 11.13 1.18 4.24
C VAL A 123 11.20 2.10 5.46
N ASP A 124 10.56 3.26 5.37
CA ASP A 124 10.46 4.22 6.46
C ASP A 124 9.02 4.73 6.71
N ASP A 125 8.83 5.25 7.91
CA ASP A 125 7.63 5.98 8.38
C ASP A 125 7.95 7.41 8.84
N ILE A 126 9.11 7.94 8.46
CA ILE A 126 9.63 9.19 9.01
C ILE A 126 9.15 10.38 8.20
N LEU A 127 8.84 11.48 8.89
CA LEU A 127 8.59 12.77 8.27
C LEU A 127 9.38 13.85 9.01
N PHE A 128 10.07 14.71 8.26
CA PHE A 128 10.82 15.83 8.80
C PHE A 128 10.10 17.14 8.50
N SER A 129 9.54 17.79 9.52
CA SER A 129 8.97 19.16 9.45
C SER A 129 10.02 20.26 9.29
N THR A 130 11.20 19.91 8.79
CA THR A 130 12.32 20.81 8.54
C THR A 130 12.90 20.64 7.14
N SER A 131 12.49 19.61 6.38
CA SER A 131 12.95 19.43 5.00
C SER A 131 12.40 20.53 4.10
N THR A 132 13.23 20.98 3.17
CA THR A 132 12.83 21.92 2.13
C THR A 132 11.87 21.29 1.12
N PHE A 133 11.00 22.10 0.53
CA PHE A 133 9.97 21.59 -0.38
C PHE A 133 10.45 21.41 -1.82
N PHE A 134 11.34 22.29 -2.30
CA PHE A 134 11.63 22.46 -3.73
C PHE A 134 12.98 21.93 -4.20
N GLN A 135 13.75 21.30 -3.31
CA GLN A 135 15.08 20.77 -3.61
C GLN A 135 15.29 19.46 -2.85
N ASP A 136 15.93 18.49 -3.51
CA ASP A 136 16.29 17.21 -2.89
C ASP A 136 17.39 17.38 -1.84
N GLY A 137 16.98 17.32 -0.57
CA GLY A 137 17.87 17.35 0.60
C GLY A 137 18.69 16.07 0.79
N ALA A 138 19.50 16.03 1.85
CA ALA A 138 20.40 14.90 2.15
C ALA A 138 19.70 13.52 2.19
N PRO A 139 18.48 13.37 2.74
CA PRO A 139 17.70 12.14 2.63
C PRO A 139 17.44 11.67 1.20
N ALA A 140 16.94 12.55 0.33
CA ALA A 140 16.62 12.22 -1.05
C ALA A 140 17.88 11.81 -1.85
N GLN A 141 19.01 12.45 -1.56
CA GLN A 141 20.31 12.08 -2.14
C GLN A 141 20.77 10.69 -1.67
N ALA A 142 20.61 10.35 -0.38
CA ALA A 142 20.91 9.01 0.12
C ALA A 142 19.99 7.94 -0.48
N ILE A 143 18.72 8.26 -0.75
CA ILE A 143 17.81 7.37 -1.49
C ILE A 143 18.35 7.13 -2.90
N ALA A 144 18.77 8.17 -3.62
CA ALA A 144 19.35 8.02 -4.96
C ALA A 144 20.61 7.13 -4.96
N GLU A 145 21.48 7.28 -3.96
CA GLU A 145 22.65 6.41 -3.76
C GLU A 145 22.28 4.93 -3.54
N ALA A 146 21.22 4.66 -2.77
CA ALA A 146 20.72 3.31 -2.53
C ALA A 146 20.07 2.71 -3.79
N VAL A 147 19.26 3.48 -4.50
CA VAL A 147 18.62 3.07 -5.76
C VAL A 147 19.64 2.76 -6.85
N ASN A 148 20.74 3.51 -6.93
CA ASN A 148 21.86 3.21 -7.83
C ASN A 148 22.54 1.86 -7.55
N GLN A 149 22.34 1.30 -6.35
CA GLN A 149 22.81 -0.05 -5.98
C GLN A 149 21.73 -1.12 -6.15
N ASN A 150 20.63 -0.78 -6.81
CA ASN A 150 19.41 -1.58 -6.97
C ASN A 150 18.74 -1.96 -5.64
N VAL A 151 18.77 -1.04 -4.67
CA VAL A 151 17.95 -1.12 -3.45
C VAL A 151 16.63 -0.41 -3.71
N VAL A 152 15.53 -1.04 -3.34
CA VAL A 152 14.20 -0.44 -3.47
C VAL A 152 13.90 0.37 -2.21
N PHE A 153 13.53 1.64 -2.36
CA PHE A 153 13.16 2.49 -1.24
C PHE A 153 11.65 2.72 -1.21
N VAL A 154 11.00 2.44 -0.09
CA VAL A 154 9.56 2.61 0.14
C VAL A 154 9.36 3.61 1.27
N SER A 155 8.48 4.59 1.11
CA SER A 155 8.25 5.63 2.12
C SER A 155 6.77 5.81 2.40
N ALA A 156 6.40 6.00 3.67
CA ALA A 156 5.07 6.47 4.04
C ALA A 156 4.84 7.87 3.44
N ALA A 157 3.65 8.15 2.88
CA ALA A 157 3.36 9.45 2.28
C ALA A 157 3.27 10.61 3.28
N GLY A 158 3.02 10.32 4.56
CA GLY A 158 2.71 11.32 5.58
C GLY A 158 1.21 11.47 5.83
N ASN A 159 0.86 12.18 6.91
CA ASN A 159 -0.50 12.26 7.44
C ASN A 159 -1.04 13.71 7.44
N ASN A 160 -0.58 14.52 6.50
CA ASN A 160 -0.85 15.96 6.46
C ASN A 160 -2.10 16.31 5.63
N SER A 161 -2.80 15.33 5.05
CA SER A 161 -3.95 15.51 4.15
C SER A 161 -3.58 16.45 2.99
N ASN A 162 -4.49 17.29 2.51
CA ASN A 162 -4.22 18.37 1.57
C ASN A 162 -4.10 19.75 2.25
N ARG A 163 -3.70 19.77 3.54
CA ARG A 163 -3.59 21.00 4.35
C ARG A 163 -2.33 21.79 4.01
N SER A 164 -2.36 22.40 2.85
CA SER A 164 -1.30 23.26 2.35
C SER A 164 -1.83 24.34 1.42
N TYR A 165 -0.99 25.32 1.20
CA TYR A 165 -1.19 26.38 0.23
C TYR A 165 0.05 26.47 -0.64
N GLN A 166 -0.14 26.74 -1.92
CA GLN A 166 0.94 27.05 -2.86
C GLN A 166 0.43 28.05 -3.88
N SER A 167 1.20 29.12 -4.10
CA SER A 167 0.87 30.16 -5.08
C SER A 167 2.14 30.84 -5.58
N ASP A 168 2.01 31.57 -6.68
CA ASP A 168 3.02 32.55 -7.03
C ASP A 168 3.08 33.63 -5.94
N PHE A 169 4.27 34.08 -5.57
CA PHE A 169 4.39 35.23 -4.67
C PHE A 169 3.88 36.49 -5.38
N ARG A 170 2.73 36.98 -4.93
CA ARG A 170 2.10 38.21 -5.41
C ARG A 170 2.41 39.36 -4.47
N PRO A 171 3.42 40.20 -4.77
CA PRO A 171 3.69 41.40 -3.98
C PRO A 171 2.55 42.41 -4.09
N SER A 172 2.16 43.02 -2.97
CA SER A 172 1.10 44.02 -2.94
C SER A 172 1.45 45.22 -2.03
N THR A 173 0.98 45.22 -0.78
CA THR A 173 1.03 46.40 0.10
C THR A 173 2.31 46.42 0.91
N THR A 174 2.97 47.58 0.98
CA THR A 174 4.17 47.75 1.80
C THR A 174 3.86 48.26 3.20
N PHE A 175 4.62 47.81 4.20
CA PHE A 175 4.52 48.30 5.58
C PHE A 175 5.88 48.28 6.27
N THR A 176 6.04 49.08 7.33
CA THR A 176 7.28 49.11 8.11
C THR A 176 7.03 48.59 9.52
N PHE A 177 7.85 47.63 9.96
CA PHE A 177 7.79 47.05 11.30
C PHE A 177 9.21 46.83 11.83
N ARG A 178 9.47 47.24 13.08
CA ARG A 178 10.80 47.14 13.73
C ARG A 178 11.96 47.62 12.82
N SER A 179 11.77 48.78 12.18
CA SER A 179 12.75 49.40 11.26
C SER A 179 13.04 48.62 9.96
N THR A 180 12.27 47.56 9.67
CA THR A 180 12.35 46.83 8.40
C THR A 180 11.10 47.13 7.57
N THR A 181 11.27 47.41 6.28
CA THR A 181 10.16 47.56 5.35
C THR A 181 9.88 46.23 4.67
N TYR A 182 8.61 45.85 4.65
CA TYR A 182 8.10 44.61 4.10
C TYR A 182 7.12 44.89 2.96
N GLU A 183 7.01 43.93 2.06
CA GLU A 183 6.02 43.86 0.98
C GLU A 183 5.17 42.60 1.21
N ALA A 184 3.88 42.80 1.50
CA ALA A 184 2.95 41.73 1.84
C ALA A 184 2.54 40.91 0.61
N HIS A 185 2.37 39.61 0.83
CA HIS A 185 1.78 38.69 -0.14
C HIS A 185 0.26 38.90 -0.24
N ASP A 186 -0.24 38.91 -1.46
CA ASP A 186 -1.67 38.84 -1.77
C ASP A 186 -2.13 37.39 -1.92
N PHE A 187 -2.92 36.91 -0.96
CA PHE A 187 -3.46 35.55 -0.97
C PHE A 187 -4.55 35.36 -2.02
N ASP A 188 -5.26 36.42 -2.44
CA ASP A 188 -6.32 36.33 -3.45
C ASP A 188 -5.72 36.13 -4.86
N PRO A 189 -6.04 35.04 -5.57
CA PRO A 189 -5.61 34.86 -6.95
C PRO A 189 -6.43 35.70 -7.95
N ALA A 190 -7.52 36.34 -7.52
CA ALA A 190 -8.37 37.17 -8.35
C ALA A 190 -7.86 38.62 -8.45
N SER A 191 -8.74 39.55 -8.81
CA SER A 191 -8.40 40.98 -8.91
C SER A 191 -8.52 41.74 -7.58
N GLY A 192 -9.02 41.10 -6.52
CA GLY A 192 -9.05 41.67 -5.19
C GLY A 192 -7.66 41.61 -4.57
N VAL A 193 -7.40 42.48 -3.58
CA VAL A 193 -6.22 42.37 -2.73
C VAL A 193 -6.67 41.83 -1.39
N ASP A 194 -6.14 40.67 -1.01
CA ASP A 194 -6.31 40.09 0.31
C ASP A 194 -4.96 39.72 0.93
N LEU A 195 -4.53 40.52 1.89
CA LEU A 195 -3.20 40.36 2.50
C LEU A 195 -3.16 39.28 3.58
N PHE A 196 -4.31 38.77 3.99
CA PHE A 196 -4.43 37.84 5.10
C PHE A 196 -5.06 36.55 4.60
N GLN A 197 -4.62 35.45 5.19
CA GLN A 197 -5.38 34.21 5.12
C GLN A 197 -6.12 34.05 6.44
N ASP A 198 -7.45 34.06 6.37
CA ASP A 198 -8.31 33.80 7.52
C ASP A 198 -8.20 32.33 7.94
N ILE A 199 -7.86 32.10 9.21
CA ILE A 199 -7.75 30.77 9.81
C ILE A 199 -8.78 30.69 10.93
N GLN A 200 -9.89 29.99 10.67
CA GLN A 200 -10.92 29.77 11.68
C GLN A 200 -10.52 28.58 12.55
N MET A 201 -10.35 28.83 13.84
CA MET A 201 -9.82 27.86 14.79
C MET A 201 -10.90 27.42 15.79
N PRO A 202 -11.21 26.11 15.86
CA PRO A 202 -11.96 25.55 16.98
C PRO A 202 -11.22 25.75 18.31
N ARG A 203 -11.98 25.71 19.41
CA ARG A 203 -11.38 25.74 20.76
C ARG A 203 -10.40 24.57 20.93
N SER A 204 -9.23 24.86 21.51
CA SER A 204 -8.16 23.88 21.76
C SER A 204 -7.54 23.28 20.50
N SER A 205 -7.67 23.94 19.35
CA SER A 205 -6.93 23.58 18.13
C SER A 205 -5.56 24.24 18.10
N LEU A 206 -4.65 23.63 17.34
CA LEU A 206 -3.29 24.11 17.11
C LEU A 206 -3.08 24.25 15.61
N ILE A 207 -2.46 25.34 15.16
CA ILE A 207 -1.82 25.42 13.85
C ILE A 207 -0.31 25.39 14.02
N ASP A 208 0.36 24.80 13.03
CA ASP A 208 1.81 24.70 12.96
C ASP A 208 2.22 24.63 11.49
N LEU A 209 2.57 25.79 10.94
CA LEU A 209 2.77 25.99 9.51
C LEU A 209 4.26 26.14 9.22
N LEU A 210 4.76 25.29 8.34
CA LEU A 210 6.08 25.48 7.73
C LEU A 210 5.90 26.15 6.38
N VAL A 211 6.35 27.40 6.29
CA VAL A 211 6.40 28.20 5.08
C VAL A 211 7.75 27.97 4.40
N ASN A 212 7.76 27.79 3.09
CA ASN A 212 8.93 27.69 2.22
C ASN A 212 8.71 28.51 0.96
N TRP A 213 9.78 28.93 0.32
CA TRP A 213 9.74 29.64 -0.96
C TRP A 213 10.83 29.13 -1.91
N ASP A 214 10.71 29.46 -3.20
CA ASP A 214 11.56 28.93 -4.27
C ASP A 214 12.97 29.53 -4.31
N GLN A 215 13.72 29.30 -3.25
CA GLN A 215 15.15 29.53 -3.19
C GLN A 215 15.86 28.20 -2.87
N PRO A 216 17.16 28.06 -3.21
CA PRO A 216 17.90 26.84 -2.94
C PRO A 216 18.34 26.75 -1.47
N ILE A 217 18.54 25.51 -0.99
CA ILE A 217 19.14 25.20 0.31
C ILE A 217 20.49 25.93 0.45
N GLY A 218 20.71 26.60 1.59
CA GLY A 218 21.94 27.31 1.89
C GLY A 218 22.26 28.52 0.99
N GLY A 219 21.31 28.98 0.18
CA GLY A 219 21.55 29.97 -0.87
C GLY A 219 21.42 31.45 -0.47
N VAL A 220 20.84 31.80 0.69
CA VAL A 220 20.27 33.15 0.90
C VAL A 220 19.92 33.48 2.36
N THR A 221 19.91 34.77 2.69
CA THR A 221 19.35 35.31 3.94
C THR A 221 17.84 35.15 3.97
N SER A 222 17.27 34.76 5.12
CA SER A 222 15.80 34.71 5.35
C SER A 222 15.14 36.07 5.02
N ASP A 223 14.50 36.12 3.86
CA ASP A 223 13.93 37.31 3.25
C ASP A 223 12.41 37.38 3.35
N LEU A 224 11.74 36.23 3.50
CA LEU A 224 10.33 36.15 3.89
C LEU A 224 10.16 36.01 5.41
N GLU A 225 9.11 36.66 5.90
CA GLU A 225 8.61 36.53 7.26
C GLU A 225 7.14 36.09 7.25
N ALA A 226 6.75 35.34 8.27
CA ALA A 226 5.37 34.90 8.47
C ALA A 226 4.90 35.34 9.85
N PHE A 227 3.68 35.88 9.91
CA PHE A 227 3.07 36.37 11.14
C PHE A 227 1.71 35.73 11.34
N ILE A 228 1.40 35.36 12.57
CA ILE A 228 0.04 35.08 13.03
C ILE A 228 -0.45 36.31 13.80
N LEU A 229 -1.59 36.85 13.40
CA LEU A 229 -2.14 38.08 13.94
C LEU A 229 -3.52 37.83 14.57
N GLU A 230 -3.85 38.60 15.60
CA GLU A 230 -5.16 38.57 16.28
C GLU A 230 -6.28 39.17 15.42
N ASN A 231 -5.92 40.15 14.59
CA ASN A 231 -6.83 40.90 13.71
C ASN A 231 -6.16 41.17 12.36
N PRO A 232 -6.92 41.44 11.28
CA PRO A 232 -6.39 41.66 9.94
C PRO A 232 -5.83 43.09 9.80
N VAL A 233 -4.85 43.42 10.63
CA VAL A 233 -4.17 44.73 10.69
C VAL A 233 -2.68 44.48 10.59
N LEU A 234 -2.01 45.17 9.66
CA LEU A 234 -0.57 45.02 9.46
C LEU A 234 0.20 45.37 10.74
N PRO A 235 1.30 44.67 11.07
CA PRO A 235 2.11 44.94 12.26
C PRO A 235 2.54 46.41 12.42
N GLY A 236 2.87 47.09 11.31
CA GLY A 236 3.25 48.51 11.29
C GLY A 236 2.10 49.48 11.58
N ALA A 237 0.85 49.01 11.49
CA ALA A 237 -0.36 49.79 11.74
C ALA A 237 -1.01 49.49 13.11
N GLY A 238 -0.32 48.75 13.98
CA GLY A 238 -0.80 48.40 15.32
C GLY A 238 -1.53 47.07 15.43
N GLY A 239 -1.36 46.16 14.46
CA GLY A 239 -1.87 44.79 14.56
C GLY A 239 -1.18 43.99 15.68
N THR A 240 -1.96 43.22 16.43
CA THR A 240 -1.43 42.38 17.51
C THR A 240 -0.80 41.12 16.90
N ILE A 241 0.50 40.93 17.14
CA ILE A 241 1.23 39.71 16.74
C ILE A 241 1.03 38.64 17.83
N LEU A 242 0.52 37.49 17.42
CA LEU A 242 0.42 36.28 18.23
C LEU A 242 1.67 35.40 18.07
N ASP A 243 2.24 35.37 16.87
CA ASP A 243 3.53 34.74 16.55
C ASP A 243 4.16 35.45 15.33
N ASP A 244 5.47 35.70 15.32
CA ASP A 244 6.22 36.32 14.19
C ASP A 244 7.26 35.37 13.56
N GLY A 245 7.11 34.07 13.81
CA GLY A 245 7.85 33.03 13.12
C GLY A 245 9.27 32.84 13.64
N THR A 246 9.68 31.58 13.77
CA THR A 246 11.06 31.24 14.14
C THR A 246 11.83 30.72 12.93
N VAL A 247 13.10 31.12 12.83
CA VAL A 247 14.06 30.39 11.99
C VAL A 247 14.31 29.06 12.68
N LEU A 248 14.18 27.96 11.94
CA LEU A 248 14.42 26.64 12.49
C LEU A 248 15.88 26.56 12.98
N ARG A 249 16.04 26.43 14.31
CA ARG A 249 17.28 26.62 15.12
C ARG A 249 18.52 25.82 14.70
N ARG A 250 18.47 25.04 13.62
CA ARG A 250 19.57 24.18 13.15
C ARG A 250 20.11 24.53 11.75
N ARG A 251 19.51 25.49 11.02
CA ARG A 251 20.01 26.00 9.71
C ARG A 251 19.55 27.45 9.51
N THR A 252 20.44 28.42 9.74
CA THR A 252 20.11 29.86 9.73
C THR A 252 19.76 30.44 8.36
N ASP A 253 19.98 29.69 7.28
CA ASP A 253 20.02 30.20 5.90
C ASP A 253 19.21 29.34 4.90
N ASP A 254 18.26 28.54 5.39
CA ASP A 254 17.32 27.81 4.53
C ASP A 254 16.07 28.67 4.25
N PRO A 255 15.44 28.52 3.06
CA PRO A 255 14.30 29.32 2.62
C PRO A 255 13.00 28.86 3.28
N SER A 256 12.97 28.90 4.62
CA SER A 256 11.86 28.42 5.43
C SER A 256 11.59 29.26 6.68
N LYS A 257 10.33 29.29 7.10
CA LYS A 257 9.87 29.89 8.35
C LYS A 257 8.79 29.02 8.97
N ARG A 258 8.80 28.91 10.30
CA ARG A 258 7.77 28.17 11.03
C ARG A 258 7.01 29.11 11.95
N VAL A 259 5.69 29.10 11.81
CA VAL A 259 4.75 29.81 12.69
C VAL A 259 3.77 28.83 13.32
N ALA A 260 3.43 29.05 14.57
CA ALA A 260 2.49 28.19 15.30
C ALA A 260 1.63 28.99 16.27
N TYR A 261 0.38 28.56 16.42
CA TYR A 261 -0.56 29.20 17.36
C TYR A 261 -1.57 28.19 17.89
N ALA A 262 -1.84 28.25 19.19
CA ALA A 262 -2.81 27.40 19.88
C ALA A 262 -4.00 28.22 20.36
N ALA A 263 -5.18 27.94 19.84
CA ALA A 263 -6.40 28.65 20.17
C ALA A 263 -6.95 28.21 21.53
N SER A 264 -7.20 29.18 22.42
CA SER A 264 -7.79 28.92 23.74
C SER A 264 -9.32 28.94 23.72
N SER A 265 -9.89 29.53 22.66
CA SER A 265 -11.32 29.68 22.42
C SER A 265 -11.64 29.41 20.94
N ARG A 266 -12.91 29.50 20.55
CA ARG A 266 -13.23 29.54 19.11
C ARG A 266 -12.94 30.95 18.63
N GLU A 267 -11.98 31.08 17.71
CA GLU A 267 -11.46 32.37 17.25
C GLU A 267 -11.04 32.30 15.77
N THR A 268 -10.83 33.46 15.17
CA THR A 268 -10.18 33.56 13.85
C THR A 268 -8.85 34.26 14.06
N VAL A 269 -7.79 33.69 13.51
CA VAL A 269 -6.47 34.34 13.42
C VAL A 269 -6.08 34.52 11.96
N TYR A 270 -5.12 35.40 11.73
CA TYR A 270 -4.78 35.87 10.39
C TYR A 270 -3.32 35.56 10.09
N LEU A 271 -3.06 34.77 9.05
CA LEU A 271 -1.71 34.56 8.54
C LEU A 271 -1.35 35.68 7.57
N LEU A 272 -0.25 36.38 7.84
CA LEU A 272 0.39 37.33 6.94
C LEU A 272 1.76 36.77 6.53
N ILE A 273 2.07 36.79 5.25
CA ILE A 273 3.41 36.47 4.72
C ILE A 273 3.94 37.70 4.01
N ALA A 274 5.18 38.12 4.29
CA ALA A 274 5.73 39.34 3.73
C ALA A 274 7.24 39.25 3.49
N ARG A 275 7.69 39.84 2.38
CA ARG A 275 9.11 39.88 1.98
C ARG A 275 9.76 41.17 2.46
N LYS A 276 10.97 41.09 3.00
CA LYS A 276 11.81 42.26 3.31
C LYS A 276 12.24 42.96 2.03
N THR A 277 11.98 44.26 1.92
CA THR A 277 12.29 45.03 0.70
C THR A 277 13.79 45.34 0.55
N ASP A 278 14.54 45.28 1.65
CA ASP A 278 16.00 45.44 1.67
C ASP A 278 16.77 44.12 1.42
N SER A 279 16.05 43.02 1.23
CA SER A 279 16.64 41.73 0.86
C SER A 279 17.45 41.84 -0.43
N GLN A 280 18.67 41.34 -0.39
CA GLN A 280 19.54 41.22 -1.56
C GLN A 280 19.21 39.97 -2.41
N SER A 281 18.35 39.08 -1.88
CA SER A 281 17.88 37.91 -2.61
C SER A 281 16.83 38.31 -3.65
N PRO A 282 16.83 37.66 -4.83
CA PRO A 282 15.74 37.81 -5.79
C PRO A 282 14.39 37.53 -5.12
N PRO A 283 13.31 38.27 -5.48
CA PRO A 283 11.97 37.93 -5.02
C PRO A 283 11.65 36.46 -5.33
N PRO A 284 11.04 35.73 -4.40
CA PRO A 284 10.56 34.39 -4.71
C PRO A 284 9.48 34.49 -5.79
N ASN A 285 9.44 33.51 -6.70
CA ASN A 285 8.32 33.36 -7.62
C ASN A 285 7.24 32.50 -7.01
N LEU A 286 7.58 31.55 -6.14
CA LEU A 286 6.65 30.57 -5.58
C LEU A 286 6.76 30.52 -4.07
N LEU A 287 5.62 30.53 -3.41
CA LEU A 287 5.45 30.40 -1.98
C LEU A 287 4.62 29.15 -1.68
N LYS A 288 4.97 28.42 -0.63
CA LYS A 288 4.22 27.27 -0.17
C LYS A 288 4.24 27.16 1.35
N TRP A 289 3.13 26.74 1.96
CA TRP A 289 3.15 26.29 3.36
C TRP A 289 2.41 24.97 3.53
N ILE A 290 2.84 24.15 4.51
CA ILE A 290 2.20 22.89 4.91
C ILE A 290 1.93 22.93 6.42
N SER A 291 0.78 22.41 6.86
CA SER A 291 0.45 22.24 8.29
C SER A 291 0.97 20.91 8.87
N PHE A 292 1.60 20.94 10.06
CA PHE A 292 2.29 19.80 10.72
C PHE A 292 1.66 19.32 12.03
N THR A 293 0.37 19.55 12.23
CA THR A 293 -0.29 19.41 13.54
C THR A 293 -0.75 17.99 13.89
N ASN A 294 -0.50 16.98 13.04
CA ASN A 294 -0.87 15.58 13.27
C ASN A 294 -2.30 15.39 13.82
N THR A 295 -3.28 16.05 13.19
CA THR A 295 -4.72 16.10 13.56
C THR A 295 -5.14 17.11 14.63
N ALA A 296 -4.21 17.83 15.26
CA ALA A 296 -4.54 18.89 16.22
C ALA A 296 -5.17 20.14 15.58
N ASP A 297 -5.13 20.26 14.24
CA ASP A 297 -5.91 21.24 13.46
C ASP A 297 -7.21 20.65 12.88
N ASN A 298 -7.72 19.52 13.40
CA ASN A 298 -9.00 18.98 12.96
C ASN A 298 -10.12 20.01 13.14
N GLY A 299 -10.79 20.34 12.03
CA GLY A 299 -11.85 21.35 12.00
C GLY A 299 -11.35 22.79 11.85
N VAL A 300 -10.04 23.03 11.75
CA VAL A 300 -9.50 24.32 11.30
C VAL A 300 -9.79 24.48 9.81
N THR A 301 -10.28 25.65 9.43
CA THR A 301 -10.49 26.01 8.01
C THR A 301 -9.57 27.16 7.64
N TYR A 302 -8.92 27.03 6.50
CA TYR A 302 -8.05 28.04 5.92
C TYR A 302 -8.72 28.60 4.67
N GLU A 303 -8.88 29.91 4.57
CA GLU A 303 -9.64 30.54 3.48
C GLU A 303 -9.18 30.14 2.06
N TYR A 304 -7.86 30.03 1.84
CA TYR A 304 -7.28 29.77 0.52
C TYR A 304 -6.83 28.32 0.31
N VAL A 305 -7.28 27.41 1.16
CA VAL A 305 -7.11 25.97 0.99
C VAL A 305 -8.40 25.38 0.43
N ASN A 306 -8.30 24.63 -0.66
CA ASN A 306 -9.40 23.87 -1.29
C ASN A 306 -10.56 24.67 -1.94
N ASP A 307 -10.68 26.00 -1.78
CA ASP A 307 -11.91 26.74 -2.15
C ASP A 307 -11.78 27.81 -3.26
N ARG A 308 -10.59 28.09 -3.82
CA ARG A 308 -10.44 29.07 -4.92
C ARG A 308 -9.40 28.58 -5.93
N GLY A 309 -9.87 28.05 -7.06
CA GLY A 309 -9.01 27.52 -8.12
C GLY A 309 -7.83 28.46 -8.41
N GLY A 310 -6.61 27.96 -8.24
CA GLY A 310 -5.39 28.77 -8.32
C GLY A 310 -4.35 28.45 -7.24
N THR A 311 -4.70 27.69 -6.19
CA THR A 311 -3.75 27.25 -5.15
C THR A 311 -3.46 25.74 -5.27
N GLY A 312 -2.18 25.37 -5.12
CA GLY A 312 -1.76 23.98 -5.03
C GLY A 312 -1.89 23.45 -3.60
N ASN A 313 -2.32 22.19 -3.45
CA ASN A 313 -2.62 21.59 -2.13
C ASN A 313 -1.74 20.37 -1.78
N SER A 314 -0.60 20.22 -2.46
CA SER A 314 0.35 19.13 -2.22
C SER A 314 1.00 19.17 -0.83
N THR A 315 1.17 18.01 -0.19
CA THR A 315 1.76 17.86 1.15
C THR A 315 2.83 16.78 1.23
N ILE A 316 3.10 16.04 0.15
CA ILE A 316 4.28 15.18 0.01
C ILE A 316 5.46 16.06 -0.43
N TYR A 317 6.57 16.01 0.31
CA TYR A 317 7.79 16.79 0.07
C TYR A 317 9.01 16.03 0.62
N GLY A 318 10.22 16.60 0.48
CA GLY A 318 11.44 15.99 1.02
C GLY A 318 11.69 14.59 0.46
N HIS A 319 12.10 13.64 1.31
CA HIS A 319 12.44 12.28 0.89
C HIS A 319 11.26 11.47 0.36
N GLN A 320 10.05 11.76 0.83
CA GLN A 320 8.82 11.15 0.32
C GLN A 320 8.54 11.60 -1.12
N ASN A 321 9.04 12.76 -1.53
CA ASN A 321 8.97 13.25 -2.89
C ASN A 321 10.23 12.89 -3.72
N ALA A 322 11.18 12.12 -3.19
CA ALA A 322 12.38 11.74 -3.92
C ALA A 322 12.04 10.89 -5.16
N ASP A 323 12.74 11.09 -6.28
CA ASP A 323 12.55 10.31 -7.52
C ASP A 323 12.71 8.79 -7.26
N GLY A 324 13.69 8.41 -6.42
CA GLY A 324 13.97 7.02 -6.08
C GLY A 324 12.98 6.35 -5.13
N ALA A 325 12.14 7.11 -4.41
CA ALA A 325 11.20 6.56 -3.44
C ALA A 325 9.95 5.98 -4.12
N ILE A 326 9.38 4.92 -3.56
CA ILE A 326 8.01 4.46 -3.82
C ILE A 326 7.17 4.92 -2.64
N THR A 327 6.30 5.92 -2.86
CA THR A 327 5.59 6.61 -1.79
C THR A 327 4.19 6.06 -1.64
N VAL A 328 3.80 5.74 -0.41
CA VAL A 328 2.63 4.91 -0.11
C VAL A 328 1.59 5.69 0.67
N GLY A 329 0.42 5.89 0.05
CA GLY A 329 -0.79 6.41 0.70
C GLY A 329 -1.52 5.35 1.53
N ALA A 330 -2.50 5.78 2.32
CA ALA A 330 -3.24 4.90 3.23
C ALA A 330 -4.72 4.74 2.87
N ALA A 331 -5.25 3.53 3.03
CA ALA A 331 -6.68 3.23 3.01
C ALA A 331 -7.04 2.38 4.23
N SER A 332 -8.17 2.67 4.87
CA SER A 332 -8.61 1.85 6.01
C SER A 332 -8.86 0.42 5.56
N PHE A 333 -8.30 -0.58 6.27
CA PHE A 333 -8.55 -1.99 5.92
C PHE A 333 -10.04 -2.32 5.84
N ARG A 334 -10.88 -1.68 6.68
CA ARG A 334 -12.34 -1.86 6.71
C ARG A 334 -13.06 -1.23 5.52
N GLN A 335 -12.42 -0.29 4.83
CA GLN A 335 -12.95 0.39 3.64
C GLN A 335 -12.35 -0.18 2.34
N THR A 336 -12.14 -1.50 2.31
CA THR A 336 -11.59 -2.21 1.15
C THR A 336 -12.49 -3.35 0.66
N PRO A 337 -12.28 -3.88 -0.56
CA PRO A 337 -13.12 -4.94 -1.11
C PRO A 337 -13.12 -6.22 -0.26
N ALA A 338 -12.00 -6.52 0.42
CA ALA A 338 -11.91 -7.64 1.36
C ALA A 338 -12.94 -7.55 2.51
N PHE A 339 -13.44 -6.35 2.78
CA PHE A 339 -14.43 -6.05 3.82
C PHE A 339 -15.72 -5.43 3.26
N GLY A 340 -16.01 -5.64 1.98
CA GLY A 340 -17.29 -5.30 1.35
C GLY A 340 -17.42 -3.88 0.82
N VAL A 341 -16.32 -3.13 0.70
CA VAL A 341 -16.32 -1.77 0.13
C VAL A 341 -15.56 -1.76 -1.20
N ASN A 342 -16.28 -1.59 -2.31
CA ASN A 342 -15.72 -1.52 -3.66
C ASN A 342 -16.32 -0.32 -4.43
N PRO A 343 -15.53 0.65 -4.93
CA PRO A 343 -14.07 0.74 -4.83
C PRO A 343 -13.58 1.04 -3.40
N PRO A 344 -12.30 0.73 -3.07
CA PRO A 344 -11.71 1.10 -1.80
C PRO A 344 -11.71 2.62 -1.57
N LYS A 345 -11.71 3.06 -0.30
CA LYS A 345 -11.66 4.48 0.06
C LYS A 345 -10.32 4.86 0.69
N LEU A 346 -9.75 5.95 0.20
CA LEU A 346 -8.55 6.57 0.77
C LEU A 346 -8.84 7.15 2.16
N GLU A 347 -7.85 7.07 3.06
CA GLU A 347 -7.88 7.79 4.33
C GLU A 347 -7.67 9.30 4.09
N THR A 348 -8.52 10.13 4.70
CA THR A 348 -8.53 11.58 4.45
C THR A 348 -7.29 12.29 4.96
N PHE A 349 -6.56 11.68 5.89
CA PHE A 349 -5.30 12.22 6.39
C PHE A 349 -4.12 11.95 5.44
N SER A 350 -4.24 11.02 4.49
CA SER A 350 -3.12 10.65 3.62
C SER A 350 -2.63 11.87 2.85
N SER A 351 -1.33 12.14 2.92
CA SER A 351 -0.72 13.26 2.19
C SER A 351 -0.87 13.08 0.66
N VAL A 352 -0.87 14.21 -0.04
CA VAL A 352 -1.09 14.32 -1.49
C VAL A 352 0.15 14.87 -2.19
N GLY A 353 0.48 14.37 -3.38
CA GLY A 353 1.67 14.80 -4.14
C GLY A 353 1.45 16.04 -5.00
N GLY A 354 2.43 16.32 -5.86
CA GLY A 354 2.43 17.47 -6.76
C GLY A 354 3.34 18.63 -6.34
N THR A 355 4.14 18.46 -5.28
CA THR A 355 5.17 19.44 -4.91
C THR A 355 6.28 19.43 -5.97
N PRO A 356 6.59 20.57 -6.62
CA PRO A 356 7.61 20.63 -7.65
C PRO A 356 9.01 20.56 -7.06
N ILE A 357 9.95 19.97 -7.80
CA ILE A 357 11.38 20.22 -7.60
C ILE A 357 11.81 21.33 -8.56
N LEU A 358 12.40 22.37 -8.00
CA LEU A 358 12.79 23.59 -8.71
C LEU A 358 14.30 23.73 -8.84
N PHE A 359 15.06 23.00 -8.02
CA PHE A 359 16.52 23.08 -7.96
C PHE A 359 17.15 21.70 -8.07
N ASP A 360 18.29 21.62 -8.74
CA ASP A 360 19.17 20.45 -8.65
C ASP A 360 19.81 20.36 -7.25
N VAL A 361 20.54 19.28 -6.99
CA VAL A 361 21.17 19.05 -5.68
C VAL A 361 22.28 20.06 -5.36
N GLN A 362 22.80 20.77 -6.36
CA GLN A 362 23.78 21.86 -6.19
C GLN A 362 23.10 23.24 -5.96
N GLY A 363 21.77 23.32 -6.03
CA GLY A 363 21.03 24.56 -5.85
C GLY A 363 20.87 25.39 -7.13
N ASN A 364 21.21 24.85 -8.31
CA ASN A 364 20.93 25.52 -9.58
C ASN A 364 19.46 25.34 -9.93
N ARG A 365 18.81 26.42 -10.39
CA ARG A 365 17.40 26.38 -10.79
C ARG A 365 17.24 25.55 -12.06
N LEU A 366 16.29 24.62 -12.04
CA LEU A 366 15.94 23.80 -13.20
C LEU A 366 15.23 24.66 -14.25
N ALA A 367 15.56 24.43 -15.53
CA ALA A 367 14.90 25.11 -16.65
C ALA A 367 13.41 24.77 -16.76
N THR A 368 13.04 23.56 -16.33
CA THR A 368 11.65 23.10 -16.22
C THR A 368 11.49 22.43 -14.86
N PRO A 369 10.53 22.88 -14.02
CA PRO A 369 10.20 22.20 -12.77
C PRO A 369 9.94 20.72 -12.98
N GLU A 370 10.50 19.88 -12.13
CA GLU A 370 10.22 18.45 -12.14
C GLU A 370 8.98 18.18 -11.25
N ILE A 371 7.94 17.59 -11.83
CA ILE A 371 6.75 17.14 -11.12
C ILE A 371 6.78 15.62 -11.03
N ARG A 372 6.87 15.11 -9.80
CA ARG A 372 6.92 13.66 -9.54
C ARG A 372 5.54 13.15 -9.13
N GLN A 373 5.12 12.04 -9.75
CA GLN A 373 3.83 11.40 -9.45
C GLN A 373 3.88 10.70 -8.09
N LYS A 374 3.31 11.35 -7.07
CA LYS A 374 3.23 10.87 -5.68
C LYS A 374 1.79 10.99 -5.12
N PRO A 375 1.35 10.11 -4.21
CA PRO A 375 1.93 8.79 -3.98
C PRO A 375 1.82 7.92 -5.24
N GLU A 376 2.64 6.89 -5.35
CA GLU A 376 2.56 5.95 -6.47
C GLU A 376 1.48 4.89 -6.25
N ILE A 377 1.22 4.53 -4.99
CA ILE A 377 0.35 3.41 -4.62
C ILE A 377 -0.28 3.69 -3.24
N THR A 378 -1.36 2.99 -2.92
CA THR A 378 -2.02 3.01 -1.61
C THR A 378 -2.01 1.60 -0.98
N ALA A 379 -1.88 1.52 0.33
CA ALA A 379 -1.89 0.26 1.08
C ALA A 379 -2.76 0.36 2.36
N PRO A 380 -3.15 -0.76 2.98
CA PRO A 380 -4.02 -0.73 4.15
C PRO A 380 -3.33 -0.16 5.40
N ASP A 381 -4.11 0.55 6.21
CA ASP A 381 -3.74 0.93 7.58
C ASP A 381 -4.73 0.35 8.61
N ARG A 382 -4.51 0.67 9.89
CA ARG A 382 -5.32 0.24 11.06
C ARG A 382 -5.34 -1.28 11.27
N VAL A 383 -4.39 -1.99 10.68
CA VAL A 383 -4.25 -3.44 10.84
C VAL A 383 -3.82 -3.78 12.26
N SER A 384 -4.23 -4.94 12.75
CA SER A 384 -3.86 -5.41 14.08
C SER A 384 -2.42 -5.90 14.07
N THR A 385 -1.59 -5.40 14.98
CA THR A 385 -0.25 -5.98 15.24
C THR A 385 -0.26 -6.72 16.58
N THR A 386 0.69 -7.64 16.75
CA THR A 386 0.85 -8.35 18.03
C THR A 386 1.75 -7.61 19.02
N VAL A 387 2.32 -6.47 18.60
CA VAL A 387 3.17 -5.59 19.41
C VAL A 387 2.31 -4.86 20.43
N LEU A 388 2.74 -4.88 21.70
CA LEU A 388 2.07 -4.12 22.77
C LEU A 388 2.05 -2.62 22.43
N GLY A 389 0.90 -1.98 22.62
CA GLY A 389 0.68 -0.57 22.23
C GLY A 389 0.08 -0.38 20.82
N PHE A 390 0.30 -1.31 19.89
CA PHE A 390 -0.11 -1.19 18.48
C PHE A 390 -1.14 -2.22 18.03
N ARG A 391 -2.11 -2.54 18.89
CA ARG A 391 -3.21 -3.45 18.54
C ARG A 391 -4.06 -2.98 17.35
N SER A 392 -3.94 -1.71 16.95
CA SER A 392 -4.45 -1.13 15.72
C SER A 392 -3.48 -0.03 15.29
N PHE A 393 -2.62 -0.30 14.30
CA PHE A 393 -1.60 0.65 13.86
C PHE A 393 -2.10 1.52 12.69
N PRO A 394 -2.41 2.81 12.88
CA PRO A 394 -2.99 3.66 11.84
C PRO A 394 -1.92 4.40 11.03
N GLY A 395 -2.36 5.08 9.97
CA GLY A 395 -1.51 6.02 9.24
C GLY A 395 -0.78 5.42 8.05
N THR A 396 -0.15 6.28 7.26
CA THR A 396 0.70 5.86 6.15
C THR A 396 1.92 5.05 6.62
N SER A 397 2.35 5.24 7.87
CA SER A 397 3.34 4.42 8.59
C SER A 397 2.98 2.93 8.62
N ALA A 398 1.69 2.60 8.76
CA ALA A 398 1.20 1.23 8.70
C ALA A 398 1.03 0.73 7.25
N ALA A 399 0.83 1.63 6.30
CA ALA A 399 0.60 1.29 4.89
C ALA A 399 1.91 0.90 4.17
N ALA A 400 2.98 1.69 4.31
CA ALA A 400 4.28 1.48 3.68
C ALA A 400 4.88 0.06 3.84
N PRO A 401 4.91 -0.57 5.04
CA PRO A 401 5.47 -1.91 5.22
C PRO A 401 4.76 -3.01 4.41
N HIS A 402 3.47 -2.84 4.08
CA HIS A 402 2.75 -3.79 3.23
C HIS A 402 3.35 -3.85 1.81
N VAL A 403 3.69 -2.68 1.26
CA VAL A 403 4.29 -2.56 -0.08
C VAL A 403 5.70 -3.13 -0.07
N ALA A 404 6.51 -2.80 0.95
CA ALA A 404 7.85 -3.35 1.10
C ALA A 404 7.85 -4.88 1.16
N ALA A 405 6.94 -5.48 1.92
CA ALA A 405 6.84 -6.93 2.04
C ALA A 405 6.30 -7.60 0.77
N ALA A 406 5.34 -6.99 0.06
CA ALA A 406 4.90 -7.47 -1.24
C ALA A 406 6.04 -7.47 -2.28
N ILE A 407 6.88 -6.44 -2.28
CA ILE A 407 8.07 -6.36 -3.15
C ILE A 407 9.05 -7.49 -2.82
N ALA A 408 9.20 -7.88 -1.55
CA ALA A 408 10.06 -9.01 -1.20
C ALA A 408 9.54 -10.34 -1.79
N LEU A 409 8.22 -10.55 -1.83
CA LEU A 409 7.63 -11.69 -2.51
C LEU A 409 7.87 -11.60 -4.03
N MET A 410 7.70 -10.43 -4.65
CA MET A 410 7.98 -10.20 -6.07
C MET A 410 9.44 -10.53 -6.42
N LEU A 411 10.40 -10.04 -5.63
CA LEU A 411 11.82 -10.33 -5.82
C LEU A 411 12.12 -11.82 -5.66
N GLN A 412 11.58 -12.48 -4.64
CA GLN A 412 11.75 -13.93 -4.48
C GLN A 412 11.25 -14.68 -5.72
N ARG A 413 10.06 -14.34 -6.22
CA ARG A 413 9.48 -14.95 -7.41
C ARG A 413 10.34 -14.74 -8.66
N ALA A 414 10.88 -13.54 -8.84
CA ALA A 414 11.67 -13.17 -10.01
C ALA A 414 13.12 -13.72 -10.02
N GLY A 415 13.51 -14.52 -9.03
CA GLY A 415 14.85 -15.13 -8.95
C GLY A 415 15.72 -14.63 -7.79
N GLY A 416 15.13 -13.89 -6.85
CA GLY A 416 15.75 -13.45 -5.62
C GLY A 416 16.23 -11.99 -5.66
N ARG A 417 17.31 -11.71 -4.96
CA ARG A 417 17.83 -10.35 -4.74
C ARG A 417 18.14 -9.66 -6.07
N LYS A 418 17.76 -8.39 -6.19
CA LYS A 418 18.08 -7.54 -7.36
C LYS A 418 17.58 -8.09 -8.72
N SER A 419 16.63 -9.02 -8.70
CA SER A 419 16.07 -9.67 -9.91
C SER A 419 15.15 -8.76 -10.72
N LEU A 420 14.59 -7.72 -10.09
CA LEU A 420 13.75 -6.71 -10.71
C LEU A 420 14.38 -5.32 -10.52
N SER A 421 14.23 -4.47 -11.53
CA SER A 421 14.51 -3.04 -11.42
C SER A 421 13.35 -2.30 -10.74
N ARG A 422 13.61 -1.10 -10.23
CA ARG A 422 12.58 -0.22 -9.65
C ARG A 422 11.40 0.01 -10.61
N SER A 423 11.66 0.26 -11.88
CA SER A 423 10.61 0.53 -12.88
C SER A 423 9.72 -0.69 -13.12
N GLN A 424 10.29 -1.90 -13.16
CA GLN A 424 9.53 -3.14 -13.29
C GLN A 424 8.65 -3.39 -12.05
N ILE A 425 9.20 -3.17 -10.86
CA ILE A 425 8.44 -3.28 -9.60
C ILE A 425 7.27 -2.30 -9.61
N LEU A 426 7.53 -1.02 -9.91
CA LEU A 426 6.51 0.01 -9.91
C LEU A 426 5.41 -0.28 -10.94
N THR A 427 5.80 -0.67 -12.16
CA THR A 427 4.85 -1.05 -13.23
C THR A 427 3.93 -2.18 -12.76
N ALA A 428 4.51 -3.22 -12.14
CA ALA A 428 3.74 -4.37 -11.68
C ALA A 428 2.80 -4.03 -10.52
N LEU A 429 3.27 -3.23 -9.55
CA LEU A 429 2.43 -2.71 -8.45
C LEU A 429 1.25 -1.91 -8.98
N GLN A 430 1.49 -1.00 -9.94
CA GLN A 430 0.48 -0.12 -10.50
C GLN A 430 -0.54 -0.88 -11.36
N LYS A 431 -0.08 -1.81 -12.21
CA LYS A 431 -0.96 -2.67 -13.02
C LYS A 431 -1.84 -3.58 -12.18
N GLY A 432 -1.32 -4.08 -11.06
CA GLY A 432 -2.03 -4.99 -10.17
C GLY A 432 -2.97 -4.32 -9.17
N ALA A 433 -2.93 -2.99 -9.04
CA ALA A 433 -3.69 -2.25 -8.02
C ALA A 433 -5.19 -2.22 -8.31
N ILE A 434 -6.01 -2.17 -7.26
CA ILE A 434 -7.44 -1.84 -7.36
C ILE A 434 -7.56 -0.31 -7.39
N PRO A 435 -8.08 0.28 -8.48
CA PRO A 435 -8.23 1.73 -8.60
C PRO A 435 -9.02 2.37 -7.45
N ILE A 436 -8.54 3.52 -6.96
CA ILE A 436 -9.29 4.42 -6.06
C ILE A 436 -9.56 5.69 -6.87
N ALA A 437 -10.84 6.00 -7.10
CA ALA A 437 -11.22 7.04 -8.06
C ALA A 437 -10.97 8.48 -7.56
N PRO A 438 -10.45 9.39 -8.41
CA PRO A 438 -9.93 9.10 -9.76
C PRO A 438 -8.52 8.47 -9.67
N PRO A 439 -8.23 7.38 -10.43
CA PRO A 439 -6.94 6.70 -10.35
C PRO A 439 -5.81 7.48 -11.02
N GLY A 440 -4.57 7.19 -10.62
CA GLY A 440 -3.36 7.75 -11.21
C GLY A 440 -3.15 9.23 -10.88
N ASN A 441 -3.83 9.75 -9.86
CA ASN A 441 -3.75 11.16 -9.46
C ASN A 441 -2.74 11.36 -8.32
N PHE A 442 -2.51 12.62 -7.95
CA PHE A 442 -1.66 12.99 -6.81
C PHE A 442 -2.25 12.66 -5.43
N THR A 443 -3.32 11.87 -5.35
CA THR A 443 -4.03 11.57 -4.09
C THR A 443 -3.94 10.10 -3.73
N SER A 444 -4.33 9.20 -4.63
CA SER A 444 -4.39 7.75 -4.41
C SER A 444 -3.34 6.95 -5.20
N GLY A 445 -2.60 7.60 -6.09
CA GLY A 445 -1.70 6.91 -7.02
C GLY A 445 -2.46 5.90 -7.88
N ALA A 446 -1.87 4.74 -8.14
CA ALA A 446 -2.57 3.68 -8.89
C ALA A 446 -3.73 3.01 -8.11
N GLY A 447 -3.84 3.26 -6.80
CA GLY A 447 -4.88 2.68 -5.95
C GLY A 447 -4.34 1.64 -4.96
N LEU A 448 -5.22 0.79 -4.45
CA LEU A 448 -4.92 -0.18 -3.39
C LEU A 448 -4.10 -1.35 -3.95
N ILE A 449 -2.89 -1.57 -3.43
CA ILE A 449 -2.02 -2.70 -3.80
C ILE A 449 -2.73 -4.06 -3.66
N GLN A 450 -2.53 -4.94 -4.64
CA GLN A 450 -2.82 -6.37 -4.55
C GLN A 450 -1.54 -7.14 -4.82
N ALA A 451 -0.98 -7.79 -3.79
CA ALA A 451 0.31 -8.46 -3.83
C ALA A 451 0.32 -9.62 -4.82
N ASP A 452 -0.74 -10.42 -4.88
CA ASP A 452 -0.83 -11.53 -5.83
C ASP A 452 -0.83 -11.06 -7.28
N SER A 453 -1.64 -10.05 -7.61
CA SER A 453 -1.62 -9.42 -8.94
C SER A 453 -0.26 -8.79 -9.25
N ALA A 454 0.36 -8.07 -8.31
CA ALA A 454 1.66 -7.46 -8.54
C ALA A 454 2.76 -8.49 -8.78
N ILE A 455 2.73 -9.65 -8.11
CA ILE A 455 3.68 -10.74 -8.32
C ILE A 455 3.52 -11.36 -9.71
N LEU A 456 2.28 -11.59 -10.16
CA LEU A 456 2.00 -12.06 -11.52
C LEU A 456 2.55 -11.10 -12.57
N GLN A 457 2.27 -9.80 -12.41
CA GLN A 457 2.66 -8.74 -13.33
C GLN A 457 4.17 -8.48 -13.36
N ALA A 458 4.90 -8.84 -12.30
CA ALA A 458 6.34 -8.66 -12.21
C ALA A 458 7.14 -9.75 -12.92
N PHE A 459 6.50 -10.85 -13.30
CA PHE A 459 7.19 -12.02 -13.83
C PHE A 459 7.41 -11.90 -15.33
N GLN A 460 8.66 -12.09 -15.78
CA GLN A 460 9.09 -11.74 -17.15
C GLN A 460 9.04 -12.91 -18.15
N SER A 461 8.97 -14.16 -17.70
CA SER A 461 8.95 -15.31 -18.62
C SER A 461 7.53 -15.52 -19.13
N GLU A 462 7.17 -14.79 -20.18
CA GLU A 462 5.85 -14.85 -20.82
C GLU A 462 5.95 -15.62 -22.15
N ILE A 463 5.25 -16.76 -22.23
CA ILE A 463 5.04 -17.51 -23.47
C ILE A 463 3.69 -17.05 -24.02
N LEU A 464 3.74 -16.29 -25.11
CA LEU A 464 2.56 -15.74 -25.77
C LEU A 464 2.17 -16.58 -26.99
N GLY A 465 0.88 -16.88 -27.09
CA GLY A 465 0.23 -17.36 -28.30
C GLY A 465 0.04 -16.24 -29.33
N SER A 466 -0.86 -16.50 -30.26
CA SER A 466 -1.24 -15.68 -31.39
C SER A 466 -2.75 -15.37 -31.31
N SER A 467 -3.34 -14.89 -32.39
CA SER A 467 -4.79 -14.70 -32.46
C SER A 467 -5.54 -15.93 -33.02
N SER A 468 -4.91 -17.10 -33.01
CA SER A 468 -5.40 -18.36 -33.57
C SER A 468 -5.26 -19.46 -32.53
N ASP A 469 -5.89 -20.61 -32.77
CA ASP A 469 -5.78 -21.78 -31.89
C ASP A 469 -4.31 -22.23 -31.76
N ASP A 470 -3.75 -22.12 -30.56
CA ASP A 470 -2.35 -22.40 -30.24
C ASP A 470 -2.16 -23.60 -29.31
N ILE A 471 -0.95 -24.16 -29.33
CA ILE A 471 -0.49 -25.16 -28.35
C ILE A 471 0.76 -24.61 -27.68
N LEU A 472 0.61 -24.21 -26.41
CA LEU A 472 1.69 -23.64 -25.60
C LEU A 472 2.13 -24.64 -24.54
N GLN A 473 3.43 -24.88 -24.46
CA GLN A 473 4.03 -25.82 -23.52
C GLN A 473 5.16 -25.14 -22.75
N GLY A 474 5.00 -25.07 -21.43
CA GLY A 474 6.00 -24.64 -20.47
C GLY A 474 7.01 -25.74 -20.16
N THR A 475 7.82 -25.50 -19.13
CA THR A 475 8.91 -26.39 -18.71
C THR A 475 8.78 -26.75 -17.22
N ASP A 476 9.82 -27.33 -16.62
CA ASP A 476 9.86 -27.53 -15.16
C ASP A 476 10.16 -26.23 -14.39
N ARG A 477 10.17 -25.08 -15.08
CA ARG A 477 10.40 -23.77 -14.50
C ARG A 477 9.07 -23.08 -14.33
N ALA A 478 9.10 -22.10 -13.46
CA ALA A 478 7.97 -21.24 -13.23
C ALA A 478 7.77 -20.25 -14.40
N GLU A 479 6.61 -20.26 -15.04
CA GLU A 479 6.33 -19.55 -16.32
C GLU A 479 4.94 -18.88 -16.32
N ASN A 480 4.78 -17.83 -17.15
CA ASN A 480 3.47 -17.27 -17.48
C ASN A 480 3.15 -17.63 -18.93
N LEU A 481 2.02 -18.29 -19.20
CA LEU A 481 1.58 -18.69 -20.54
C LEU A 481 0.26 -17.98 -20.85
N SER A 482 0.13 -17.37 -22.03
CA SER A 482 -1.10 -16.68 -22.46
C SER A 482 -1.51 -17.06 -23.88
N GLY A 483 -2.70 -17.61 -24.04
CA GLY A 483 -3.29 -18.00 -25.33
C GLY A 483 -3.70 -16.82 -26.22
N LEU A 484 -4.22 -15.76 -25.59
CA LEU A 484 -4.78 -14.54 -26.21
C LEU A 484 -6.16 -14.74 -26.81
N THR A 485 -6.28 -15.10 -28.08
CA THR A 485 -7.59 -15.35 -28.70
C THR A 485 -7.51 -16.61 -29.51
N GLY A 486 -8.53 -17.45 -29.47
CA GLY A 486 -8.50 -18.74 -30.16
C GLY A 486 -8.95 -19.83 -29.21
N ASN A 487 -8.96 -21.08 -29.67
CA ASN A 487 -9.19 -22.22 -28.79
C ASN A 487 -7.86 -22.87 -28.46
N ASP A 488 -7.26 -22.45 -27.36
CA ASP A 488 -5.87 -22.73 -27.05
C ASP A 488 -5.70 -23.96 -26.14
N ARG A 489 -4.50 -24.56 -26.21
CA ARG A 489 -4.09 -25.65 -25.31
C ARG A 489 -2.82 -25.23 -24.59
N LEU A 490 -2.92 -24.94 -23.30
CA LEU A 490 -1.81 -24.49 -22.46
C LEU A 490 -1.42 -25.58 -21.47
N SER A 491 -0.12 -25.84 -21.33
CA SER A 491 0.43 -26.77 -20.33
C SER A 491 1.60 -26.13 -19.59
N GLY A 492 1.51 -25.97 -18.27
CA GLY A 492 2.59 -25.42 -17.43
C GLY A 492 3.75 -26.39 -17.26
N ALA A 493 3.42 -27.66 -17.00
CA ALA A 493 4.31 -28.79 -16.72
C ALA A 493 4.79 -28.86 -15.26
N GLY A 494 5.80 -28.11 -14.85
CA GLY A 494 6.35 -28.23 -13.49
C GLY A 494 6.62 -26.88 -12.83
N SER A 495 6.69 -26.87 -11.50
CA SER A 495 6.82 -25.67 -10.68
C SER A 495 5.50 -24.87 -10.59
N PHE A 496 5.56 -23.55 -10.40
CA PHE A 496 4.34 -22.72 -10.37
C PHE A 496 4.24 -22.04 -11.72
N ASP A 497 3.12 -22.22 -12.39
CA ASP A 497 2.80 -21.57 -13.64
C ASP A 497 1.52 -20.74 -13.55
N ALA A 498 1.49 -19.63 -14.29
CA ALA A 498 0.29 -18.84 -14.50
C ALA A 498 -0.18 -19.02 -15.95
N LEU A 499 -1.30 -19.70 -16.15
CA LEU A 499 -1.88 -19.97 -17.47
C LEU A 499 -3.12 -19.10 -17.67
N PHE A 500 -3.15 -18.38 -18.78
CA PHE A 500 -4.25 -17.51 -19.18
C PHE A 500 -4.78 -17.95 -20.55
N GLY A 501 -6.00 -18.50 -20.60
CA GLY A 501 -6.68 -18.82 -21.87
C GLY A 501 -7.01 -17.54 -22.62
N ASN A 502 -7.70 -16.64 -21.93
CA ASN A 502 -8.22 -15.36 -22.42
C ASN A 502 -9.51 -15.51 -23.25
N GLU A 503 -9.52 -15.26 -24.56
CA GLU A 503 -10.74 -15.40 -25.36
C GLU A 503 -10.78 -16.70 -26.14
N GLY A 504 -11.92 -17.39 -26.10
CA GLY A 504 -12.19 -18.60 -26.88
C GLY A 504 -12.26 -19.83 -25.99
N LYS A 505 -12.32 -21.02 -26.58
CA LYS A 505 -12.60 -22.27 -25.84
C LYS A 505 -11.31 -22.99 -25.49
N ASP A 506 -10.78 -22.73 -24.31
CA ASP A 506 -9.43 -23.11 -23.95
C ASP A 506 -9.34 -24.41 -23.14
N THR A 507 -8.17 -25.05 -23.21
CA THR A 507 -7.81 -26.18 -22.35
C THR A 507 -6.50 -25.86 -21.63
N LEU A 508 -6.57 -25.69 -20.31
CA LEU A 508 -5.42 -25.35 -19.47
C LEU A 508 -5.09 -26.53 -18.55
N ASN A 509 -3.81 -26.89 -18.48
CA ASN A 509 -3.29 -27.88 -17.53
C ASN A 509 -2.09 -27.30 -16.79
N GLY A 510 -2.22 -27.11 -15.47
CA GLY A 510 -1.13 -26.59 -14.62
C GLY A 510 0.04 -27.56 -14.61
N GLY A 511 -0.18 -28.77 -14.09
CA GLY A 511 0.81 -29.83 -14.10
C GLY A 511 1.25 -30.19 -12.69
N ALA A 512 2.51 -29.96 -12.35
CA ALA A 512 3.04 -30.27 -11.04
C ALA A 512 3.55 -29.02 -10.34
N GLY A 513 3.02 -28.75 -9.15
CA GLY A 513 3.28 -27.56 -8.37
C GLY A 513 1.99 -26.78 -8.22
N ASN A 514 2.02 -25.68 -7.46
CA ASN A 514 0.82 -24.90 -7.24
C ASN A 514 0.66 -24.01 -8.46
N ASP A 515 -0.45 -24.07 -9.18
CA ASP A 515 -0.64 -23.33 -10.42
C ASP A 515 -1.80 -22.33 -10.35
N TYR A 516 -1.73 -21.29 -11.16
CA TYR A 516 -2.81 -20.32 -11.36
C TYR A 516 -3.36 -20.46 -12.78
N LEU A 517 -4.61 -20.89 -12.92
CA LEU A 517 -5.27 -21.06 -14.22
C LEU A 517 -6.46 -20.11 -14.32
N LEU A 518 -6.47 -19.28 -15.37
CA LEU A 518 -7.58 -18.42 -15.76
C LEU A 518 -8.08 -18.85 -17.14
N GLY A 519 -9.33 -19.33 -17.22
CA GLY A 519 -9.99 -19.65 -18.49
C GLY A 519 -10.18 -18.40 -19.32
N GLY A 520 -11.07 -17.52 -18.85
CA GLY A 520 -11.34 -16.23 -19.48
C GLY A 520 -12.76 -16.20 -20.05
N ASN A 521 -12.93 -15.72 -21.28
CA ASN A 521 -14.22 -15.73 -21.96
C ASN A 521 -14.30 -16.96 -22.87
N GLY A 522 -15.18 -17.91 -22.55
CA GLY A 522 -15.37 -19.11 -23.37
C GLY A 522 -15.91 -20.28 -22.56
N ASN A 523 -15.90 -21.48 -23.13
CA ASN A 523 -16.32 -22.68 -22.39
C ASN A 523 -15.09 -23.54 -22.10
N ASP A 524 -14.38 -23.22 -21.04
CA ASP A 524 -13.01 -23.64 -20.82
C ASP A 524 -12.91 -24.94 -20.02
N SER A 525 -11.77 -25.62 -20.17
CA SER A 525 -11.43 -26.81 -19.37
C SER A 525 -10.12 -26.57 -18.63
N LEU A 526 -10.20 -26.43 -17.31
CA LEU A 526 -9.05 -26.15 -16.44
C LEU A 526 -8.74 -27.37 -15.57
N VAL A 527 -7.48 -27.79 -15.55
CA VAL A 527 -6.98 -28.91 -14.75
C VAL A 527 -5.76 -28.46 -13.95
N GLY A 528 -5.84 -28.45 -12.62
CA GLY A 528 -4.74 -28.11 -11.72
C GLY A 528 -3.66 -29.18 -11.70
N SER A 529 -4.08 -30.45 -11.61
CA SER A 529 -3.23 -31.66 -11.54
C SER A 529 -2.65 -31.93 -10.14
N ASN A 530 -1.35 -31.69 -9.87
CA ASN A 530 -0.77 -31.92 -8.55
C ASN A 530 -0.28 -30.60 -7.95
N GLY A 531 -0.77 -30.24 -6.76
CA GLY A 531 -0.36 -29.01 -6.09
C GLY A 531 -1.57 -28.35 -5.45
N ASP A 532 -1.36 -27.30 -4.68
CA ASP A 532 -2.47 -26.50 -4.15
C ASP A 532 -2.80 -25.39 -5.17
N ASP A 533 -3.74 -25.68 -6.07
CA ASP A 533 -3.99 -24.87 -7.27
C ASP A 533 -5.09 -23.82 -7.08
N PHE A 534 -5.11 -22.82 -7.97
CA PHE A 534 -6.19 -21.86 -8.09
C PHE A 534 -6.70 -21.81 -9.53
N LEU A 535 -7.97 -22.17 -9.71
CA LEU A 535 -8.62 -22.24 -11.01
C LEU A 535 -9.80 -21.26 -11.05
N LEU A 536 -9.83 -20.43 -12.09
CA LEU A 536 -10.86 -19.42 -12.32
C LEU A 536 -11.43 -19.57 -13.74
N GLY A 537 -12.69 -19.98 -13.83
CA GLY A 537 -13.40 -20.13 -15.12
C GLY A 537 -13.60 -18.79 -15.80
N SER A 538 -14.29 -17.89 -15.10
CA SER A 538 -14.68 -16.54 -15.55
C SER A 538 -16.00 -16.50 -16.31
N ARG A 539 -16.01 -16.36 -17.64
CA ARG A 539 -17.27 -16.26 -18.39
C ARG A 539 -17.45 -17.47 -19.26
N GLY A 540 -18.60 -18.12 -19.09
CA GLY A 540 -19.08 -19.21 -19.92
C GLY A 540 -19.16 -20.50 -19.12
N ARG A 541 -19.55 -21.60 -19.77
CA ARG A 541 -19.72 -22.88 -19.09
C ARG A 541 -18.38 -23.58 -19.00
N ASP A 542 -17.80 -23.56 -17.81
CA ASP A 542 -16.46 -24.05 -17.56
C ASP A 542 -16.44 -25.40 -16.81
N GLY A 543 -15.38 -26.16 -17.07
CA GLY A 543 -15.05 -27.39 -16.36
C GLY A 543 -13.75 -27.21 -15.58
N LEU A 544 -13.84 -27.12 -14.25
CA LEU A 544 -12.69 -26.92 -13.36
C LEU A 544 -12.41 -28.20 -12.58
N ARG A 545 -11.15 -28.68 -12.62
CA ARG A 545 -10.71 -29.86 -11.87
C ARG A 545 -9.41 -29.59 -11.13
N GLY A 546 -9.43 -29.63 -9.80
CA GLY A 546 -8.23 -29.48 -8.96
C GLY A 546 -7.33 -30.71 -8.94
N ASP A 547 -7.95 -31.91 -8.99
CA ASP A 547 -7.27 -33.21 -8.90
C ASP A 547 -6.59 -33.49 -7.54
N ARG A 548 -5.31 -33.17 -7.33
CA ARG A 548 -4.62 -33.47 -6.06
C ARG A 548 -4.06 -32.21 -5.43
N GLY A 549 -4.62 -31.85 -4.29
CA GLY A 549 -4.06 -30.87 -3.37
C GLY A 549 -5.17 -30.15 -2.64
N ASN A 550 -4.88 -29.02 -2.05
CA ASN A 550 -5.89 -28.17 -1.42
C ASN A 550 -6.22 -27.01 -2.35
N ASP A 551 -7.11 -27.26 -3.29
CA ASP A 551 -7.36 -26.39 -4.43
C ASP A 551 -8.44 -25.34 -4.12
N GLU A 552 -8.40 -24.24 -4.85
CA GLU A 552 -9.46 -23.25 -4.88
C GLU A 552 -10.02 -23.11 -6.29
N LEU A 553 -11.29 -23.47 -6.47
CA LEU A 553 -11.97 -23.44 -7.77
C LEU A 553 -13.10 -22.41 -7.72
N ARG A 554 -13.16 -21.55 -8.74
CA ARG A 554 -14.20 -20.53 -8.89
C ARG A 554 -14.75 -20.53 -10.31
N GLY A 555 -16.06 -20.78 -10.44
CA GLY A 555 -16.79 -20.73 -11.70
C GLY A 555 -16.92 -19.31 -12.25
N ASN A 556 -17.57 -18.45 -11.46
CA ASN A 556 -17.94 -17.06 -11.74
C ASN A 556 -19.27 -16.92 -12.50
N GLU A 557 -19.25 -16.56 -13.79
CA GLU A 557 -20.46 -16.34 -14.59
C GLU A 557 -20.85 -17.65 -15.30
N ASP A 558 -22.14 -17.84 -15.59
CA ASP A 558 -22.68 -19.04 -16.28
C ASP A 558 -22.55 -20.38 -15.52
N ASN A 559 -22.98 -21.49 -16.14
CA ASN A 559 -23.23 -22.76 -15.46
C ASN A 559 -21.99 -23.66 -15.45
N ASP A 560 -21.34 -23.81 -14.30
CA ASP A 560 -20.03 -24.46 -14.22
C ASP A 560 -20.06 -25.87 -13.61
N THR A 561 -18.98 -26.62 -13.85
CA THR A 561 -18.71 -27.90 -13.18
C THR A 561 -17.41 -27.83 -12.41
N LEU A 562 -17.48 -27.93 -11.08
CA LEU A 562 -16.34 -27.83 -10.18
C LEU A 562 -16.05 -29.18 -9.53
N ILE A 563 -14.88 -29.74 -9.82
CA ILE A 563 -14.39 -31.02 -9.31
C ILE A 563 -13.14 -30.76 -8.46
N GLY A 564 -13.30 -30.63 -7.14
CA GLY A 564 -12.16 -30.40 -6.26
C GLY A 564 -11.12 -31.54 -6.31
N GLY A 565 -11.57 -32.79 -6.40
CA GLY A 565 -10.67 -33.94 -6.33
C GLY A 565 -10.26 -34.30 -4.90
N ARG A 566 -9.05 -34.83 -4.72
CA ARG A 566 -8.49 -35.19 -3.40
C ARG A 566 -8.07 -33.93 -2.64
N GLY A 567 -7.83 -34.06 -1.34
CA GLY A 567 -7.43 -32.95 -0.46
C GLY A 567 -8.61 -32.07 -0.01
N GLU A 568 -8.30 -30.97 0.67
CA GLU A 568 -9.30 -30.02 1.19
C GLU A 568 -9.50 -28.85 0.23
N ASN A 569 -10.60 -28.90 -0.53
CA ASN A 569 -10.85 -28.00 -1.64
C ASN A 569 -11.86 -26.92 -1.27
N ARG A 570 -11.69 -25.70 -1.78
CA ARG A 570 -12.64 -24.60 -1.65
C ARG A 570 -13.31 -24.35 -2.99
N LEU A 571 -14.64 -24.50 -3.04
CA LEU A 571 -15.41 -24.40 -4.29
C LEU A 571 -16.40 -23.24 -4.20
N THR A 572 -16.43 -22.38 -5.21
CA THR A 572 -17.37 -21.27 -5.36
C THR A 572 -17.94 -21.29 -6.77
N GLY A 573 -19.25 -21.42 -6.91
CA GLY A 573 -19.92 -21.42 -8.22
C GLY A 573 -20.17 -20.00 -8.74
N ALA A 574 -20.70 -19.16 -7.85
CA ALA A 574 -21.17 -17.79 -8.06
C ALA A 574 -22.48 -17.66 -8.85
N GLU A 575 -22.46 -17.14 -10.08
CA GLU A 575 -23.64 -17.04 -10.93
C GLU A 575 -23.85 -18.36 -11.73
N GLY A 576 -24.87 -18.45 -12.59
CA GLY A 576 -25.31 -19.72 -13.20
C GLY A 576 -25.79 -20.84 -12.26
N ASN A 577 -26.10 -22.01 -12.81
CA ASN A 577 -26.55 -23.21 -12.09
C ASN A 577 -25.40 -24.21 -12.05
N ASP A 578 -24.75 -24.33 -10.92
CA ASP A 578 -23.46 -25.00 -10.85
C ASP A 578 -23.57 -26.45 -10.42
N LEU A 579 -22.57 -27.24 -10.81
CA LEU A 579 -22.39 -28.61 -10.38
C LEU A 579 -21.12 -28.77 -9.55
N PHE A 580 -21.26 -29.00 -8.25
CA PHE A 580 -20.15 -29.30 -7.33
C PHE A 580 -19.99 -30.82 -7.19
N VAL A 581 -18.93 -31.40 -7.76
CA VAL A 581 -18.70 -32.85 -7.76
C VAL A 581 -17.75 -33.25 -6.63
N PHE A 582 -18.19 -34.19 -5.79
CA PHE A 582 -17.43 -34.66 -4.65
C PHE A 582 -16.58 -35.90 -4.98
N ASP A 583 -15.40 -35.97 -4.36
CA ASP A 583 -14.54 -37.15 -4.38
C ASP A 583 -14.61 -37.90 -3.04
N ARG A 584 -14.58 -39.23 -3.10
CA ARG A 584 -14.63 -40.10 -1.90
C ARG A 584 -13.41 -39.97 -0.98
N HIS A 585 -12.30 -39.46 -1.50
CA HIS A 585 -11.03 -39.28 -0.82
C HIS A 585 -10.66 -37.80 -0.64
N GLY A 586 -11.52 -36.88 -1.10
CA GLY A 586 -11.40 -35.45 -0.87
C GLY A 586 -12.28 -34.95 0.26
N PHE A 587 -12.26 -33.63 0.45
CA PHE A 587 -13.20 -32.87 1.27
C PHE A 587 -13.50 -31.54 0.57
N ALA A 588 -14.75 -31.29 0.20
CA ALA A 588 -15.17 -30.07 -0.50
C ALA A 588 -15.83 -29.05 0.44
N ARG A 589 -15.28 -27.83 0.51
CA ARG A 589 -15.87 -26.67 1.19
C ARG A 589 -16.60 -25.79 0.18
N VAL A 590 -17.88 -26.08 -0.04
CA VAL A 590 -18.74 -25.31 -0.95
C VAL A 590 -19.18 -24.01 -0.26
N GLN A 591 -18.87 -22.87 -0.87
CA GLN A 591 -18.99 -21.55 -0.24
C GLN A 591 -20.38 -20.91 -0.39
N ASP A 592 -21.09 -21.21 -1.48
CA ASP A 592 -22.21 -20.41 -1.97
C ASP A 592 -23.31 -21.22 -2.66
N PHE A 593 -23.42 -22.51 -2.33
CA PHE A 593 -24.47 -23.40 -2.86
C PHE A 593 -25.87 -22.79 -2.73
N GLN A 594 -26.65 -22.82 -3.80
CA GLN A 594 -28.02 -22.31 -3.86
C GLN A 594 -29.01 -23.45 -4.12
N ASN A 595 -29.82 -23.77 -3.10
CA ASN A 595 -30.85 -24.82 -3.20
C ASN A 595 -31.78 -24.60 -4.41
N GLY A 596 -32.12 -25.68 -5.11
CA GLY A 596 -33.02 -25.65 -6.28
C GLY A 596 -32.41 -25.06 -7.56
N ARG A 597 -31.26 -24.37 -7.45
CA ARG A 597 -30.49 -23.83 -8.57
C ARG A 597 -29.31 -24.75 -8.88
N ASP A 598 -28.42 -24.90 -7.91
CA ASP A 598 -27.19 -25.68 -8.04
C ASP A 598 -27.44 -27.17 -7.79
N ARG A 599 -26.43 -27.99 -8.11
CA ARG A 599 -26.45 -29.45 -7.95
C ARG A 599 -25.16 -29.95 -7.30
N LEU A 600 -25.30 -31.04 -6.55
CA LEU A 600 -24.21 -31.76 -5.90
C LEU A 600 -23.98 -33.10 -6.61
N GLY A 601 -22.83 -33.26 -7.24
CA GLY A 601 -22.40 -34.48 -7.90
C GLY A 601 -21.84 -35.48 -6.90
N LEU A 602 -22.44 -36.68 -6.82
CA LEU A 602 -21.99 -37.71 -5.87
C LEU A 602 -20.80 -38.53 -6.39
N PRO A 603 -19.91 -39.05 -5.51
CA PRO A 603 -18.83 -39.91 -5.93
C PRO A 603 -19.35 -41.14 -6.70
N ARG A 604 -18.54 -41.69 -7.61
CA ARG A 604 -18.94 -42.85 -8.43
C ARG A 604 -19.47 -44.00 -7.56
N GLY A 605 -20.68 -44.47 -7.86
CA GLY A 605 -21.35 -45.58 -7.16
C GLY A 605 -22.02 -45.21 -5.84
N VAL A 606 -22.06 -43.92 -5.48
CA VAL A 606 -22.74 -43.41 -4.29
C VAL A 606 -24.13 -42.89 -4.67
N THR A 607 -25.12 -43.17 -3.84
CA THR A 607 -26.50 -42.71 -3.96
C THR A 607 -26.88 -41.83 -2.78
N PHE A 608 -27.92 -41.01 -2.93
CA PHE A 608 -28.40 -40.11 -1.86
C PHE A 608 -28.68 -40.84 -0.54
N ASN A 609 -29.24 -42.05 -0.60
CA ASN A 609 -29.60 -42.84 0.58
C ASN A 609 -28.40 -43.36 1.39
N GLN A 610 -27.17 -43.18 0.89
CA GLN A 610 -25.93 -43.55 1.58
C GLN A 610 -25.27 -42.36 2.29
N LEU A 611 -25.90 -41.18 2.25
CA LEU A 611 -25.37 -39.95 2.83
C LEU A 611 -26.04 -39.67 4.17
N ASP A 612 -25.22 -39.23 5.13
CA ASP A 612 -25.67 -38.65 6.38
C ASP A 612 -25.41 -37.14 6.36
N PHE A 613 -26.29 -36.38 7.01
CA PHE A 613 -26.23 -34.92 7.06
C PHE A 613 -26.12 -34.45 8.51
N ASP A 614 -24.99 -33.81 8.86
CA ASP A 614 -24.72 -33.29 10.20
C ASP A 614 -24.70 -31.76 10.21
N GLN A 615 -25.60 -31.15 10.98
CA GLN A 615 -25.71 -29.69 11.07
C GLN A 615 -24.70 -29.13 12.09
N ARG A 616 -23.81 -28.24 11.63
CA ARG A 616 -22.81 -27.56 12.47
C ARG A 616 -22.99 -26.04 12.40
N GLY A 617 -23.75 -25.51 13.36
CA GLY A 617 -24.11 -24.09 13.34
C GLY A 617 -24.95 -23.76 12.12
N ARG A 618 -24.49 -22.83 11.27
CA ARG A 618 -25.16 -22.48 10.01
C ARG A 618 -24.79 -23.36 8.82
N ASP A 619 -23.86 -24.29 8.99
CA ASP A 619 -23.31 -25.09 7.91
C ASP A 619 -23.75 -26.55 8.01
N THR A 620 -23.84 -27.24 6.87
CA THR A 620 -24.13 -28.68 6.81
C THR A 620 -22.88 -29.45 6.42
N LEU A 621 -22.56 -30.51 7.16
CA LEU A 621 -21.58 -31.52 6.78
C LEU A 621 -22.30 -32.68 6.07
N ILE A 622 -21.74 -33.14 4.96
CA ILE A 622 -22.20 -34.32 4.23
C ILE A 622 -21.21 -35.45 4.49
N GLU A 623 -21.72 -36.56 4.99
CA GLU A 623 -20.93 -37.72 5.41
C GLU A 623 -21.28 -38.94 4.57
N LEU A 624 -20.27 -39.75 4.27
CA LEU A 624 -20.39 -41.02 3.57
C LEU A 624 -19.73 -42.10 4.43
N GLY A 625 -20.56 -42.85 5.16
CA GLY A 625 -20.06 -43.70 6.24
C GLY A 625 -19.41 -42.85 7.34
N ASN A 626 -18.18 -43.19 7.74
CA ASN A 626 -17.47 -42.49 8.83
C ASN A 626 -16.61 -41.30 8.35
N ARG A 627 -16.83 -40.79 7.14
CA ARG A 627 -16.01 -39.72 6.55
C ARG A 627 -16.87 -38.57 6.08
N THR A 628 -16.54 -37.37 6.51
CA THR A 628 -17.08 -36.13 5.93
C THR A 628 -16.44 -35.90 4.56
N ILE A 629 -17.26 -35.76 3.52
CA ILE A 629 -16.82 -35.54 2.13
C ILE A 629 -17.09 -34.11 1.67
N ALA A 630 -18.00 -33.39 2.32
CA ALA A 630 -18.25 -31.98 2.01
C ALA A 630 -18.78 -31.19 3.21
N ARG A 631 -18.60 -29.87 3.15
CA ARG A 631 -19.24 -28.87 4.00
C ARG A 631 -19.91 -27.83 3.09
N LEU A 632 -21.21 -27.65 3.28
CA LEU A 632 -21.98 -26.59 2.65
C LEU A 632 -22.13 -25.42 3.61
N ARG A 633 -21.56 -24.27 3.25
CA ARG A 633 -21.59 -23.07 4.09
C ARG A 633 -22.97 -22.41 4.04
N GLY A 634 -23.53 -22.10 5.21
CA GLY A 634 -24.79 -21.36 5.31
C GLY A 634 -26.05 -22.14 4.90
N ILE A 635 -25.93 -23.46 4.68
CA ILE A 635 -27.04 -24.32 4.26
C ILE A 635 -27.51 -25.17 5.43
N ALA A 636 -28.83 -25.24 5.61
CA ALA A 636 -29.47 -26.07 6.60
C ALA A 636 -29.74 -27.48 6.04
N ALA A 637 -29.34 -28.53 6.77
CA ALA A 637 -29.45 -29.92 6.35
C ALA A 637 -30.89 -30.30 5.97
N SER A 638 -31.89 -29.76 6.68
CA SER A 638 -33.31 -29.98 6.43
C SER A 638 -33.81 -29.46 5.08
N THR A 639 -33.01 -28.66 4.38
CA THR A 639 -33.36 -28.09 3.07
C THR A 639 -32.84 -28.91 1.89
N LEU A 640 -31.96 -29.89 2.15
CA LEU A 640 -31.39 -30.76 1.13
C LEU A 640 -32.35 -31.91 0.80
N THR A 641 -32.57 -32.13 -0.49
CA THR A 641 -33.47 -33.16 -1.01
C THR A 641 -32.76 -34.00 -2.07
N PRO A 642 -33.28 -35.19 -2.44
CA PRO A 642 -32.70 -35.98 -3.52
C PRO A 642 -32.57 -35.21 -4.86
N ALA A 643 -33.38 -34.17 -5.09
CA ALA A 643 -33.31 -33.38 -6.31
C ALA A 643 -32.00 -32.58 -6.39
N ASP A 644 -31.46 -32.12 -5.26
CA ASP A 644 -30.21 -31.35 -5.19
C ASP A 644 -28.99 -32.17 -5.58
N PHE A 645 -29.13 -33.50 -5.66
CA PHE A 645 -28.04 -34.43 -5.97
C PHE A 645 -28.17 -35.02 -7.38
N ARG A 646 -27.04 -35.22 -8.04
CA ARG A 646 -26.97 -35.97 -9.30
C ARG A 646 -25.91 -37.05 -9.24
N SER A 647 -26.18 -38.17 -9.92
CA SER A 647 -25.10 -39.06 -10.32
C SER A 647 -24.34 -38.36 -11.45
N PRO A 648 -23.03 -38.11 -11.31
CA PRO A 648 -22.27 -37.39 -12.34
C PRO A 648 -22.14 -38.17 -13.65
N PHE A 649 -22.73 -39.37 -13.75
CA PHE A 649 -22.71 -40.23 -14.93
C PHE A 649 -24.10 -40.45 -15.57
N SER A 650 -25.16 -39.79 -15.10
CA SER A 650 -26.40 -39.70 -15.87
C SER A 650 -26.29 -38.50 -16.82
N THR A 651 -25.82 -38.78 -18.04
CA THR A 651 -25.68 -37.87 -19.20
C THR A 651 -24.79 -36.64 -18.99
N ILE A 652 -23.51 -36.77 -19.38
CA ILE A 652 -22.70 -35.67 -19.96
C ILE A 652 -22.86 -35.77 -21.47
#